data_AF-A0A534VYL9-F1
#
_entry.id   AF-A0A534VYL9-F1
#
_cell.length_a   1.000
_cell.length_b   1.000
_cell.length_c   1.000
_cell.angle_alpha   90.00
_cell.angle_beta   90.00
_cell.angle_gamma   90.00
#
_symmetry.space_group_name_H-M   'P 1'
#
loop_
_entity.id
_entity.type
_entity.pdbx_description
1 polymer ?
#
loop_
_entity_poly.entity_id
_entity_poly.type
_entity_poly.pdbx_seq_one_letter_code
_entity_poly.pdbx_strand_id
1 'polypeptide(L)'
;MTRLRFLTAGESHGPALVGILDGMPAGVRLLAEHLERDLQRRKLGYGRGGRMKIEPELPRILAGVRHGLTLGSPLAVLIENADHAKAWADRMAVEPVADPGREVSLPRPGHADLTGAIKFGHRDLRNSLERASARETAMRVALAAAVRRLLDELDVRVGSFVTSIGTAHAPAGVPPELWELATEDADELGLRADGSSVRALDAAADEAFRVQIEEAQKRRDTVGGTFEVRVTGLPPGLGSYTQHDLRLDALLARALASIPAIKAVELGDGWRNAELFGSQVHDPMDRGGGGVLRETNHAGGLEGGVSNGEPLVARAAMKPIATVPAALRSVDLATGAPDAAHVERSDTCAVPAAAVVGEAVVALAVGDALLSKLGGDSLDELQAALRRAWQRARLLAGHVFLCGLPGSGKSTVAPLLAAKLRIPCLDLDQQIERGAGRCRSWRGGGGTGGRGRAAVQAGWRLARRAARSAAPGVAAGAAPRGARVPLRAAGEREEHGGAAARGEAGDPVPRSRPADRTRCRPLGAGDLCRGGGVRVPGARGGGAPGGGERSPFRHRARRRRGHHPRRTSLGPPHRAPRLAVRAGRPVRFAGSERPTAARRRSGRAHGAARGSARSALRAPRRRSGGGRGTDGGASGRAVRGGRALPGGAACLALSWTSSSPPARAPAACSPPAG
;
A
#
# COMPACT_ATOMS: atom_id res chain seq x y z
N MET A 1 9.19 13.33 18.01
CA MET A 1 7.70 13.28 17.98
C MET A 1 7.27 12.00 17.26
N THR A 2 6.27 11.23 17.71
CA THR A 2 6.11 9.82 17.28
C THR A 2 4.68 9.38 16.88
N ARG A 3 4.00 10.17 16.05
CA ARG A 3 2.92 9.68 15.17
C ARG A 3 2.95 10.42 13.85
N LEU A 4 2.82 9.69 12.75
CA LEU A 4 2.64 10.23 11.43
C LEU A 4 1.16 10.64 11.28
N ARG A 5 0.92 11.90 10.93
CA ARG A 5 -0.43 12.44 10.72
C ARG A 5 -0.49 13.11 9.37
N PHE A 6 -1.59 12.92 8.65
CA PHE A 6 -1.85 13.67 7.43
C PHE A 6 -3.26 14.27 7.40
N LEU A 7 -3.39 15.35 6.63
CA LEU A 7 -4.65 16.00 6.30
C LEU A 7 -4.69 16.21 4.79
N THR A 8 -5.86 16.00 4.18
CA THR A 8 -6.12 16.35 2.78
C THR A 8 -7.27 17.35 2.72
N ALA A 9 -7.18 18.31 1.81
CA ALA A 9 -8.17 19.35 1.56
C ALA A 9 -8.32 19.58 0.06
N GLY A 10 -9.40 20.25 -0.32
CA GLY A 10 -9.73 20.56 -1.70
C GLY A 10 -10.78 19.63 -2.30
N GLU A 11 -11.55 20.23 -3.18
CA GLU A 11 -12.73 19.68 -3.83
C GLU A 11 -12.36 19.11 -5.21
N SER A 12 -13.18 18.20 -5.71
CA SER A 12 -13.00 17.58 -7.02
C SER A 12 -12.86 18.60 -8.15
N HIS A 13 -13.69 19.65 -8.17
CA HIS A 13 -13.60 20.71 -9.18
C HIS A 13 -13.23 22.09 -8.61
N GLY A 14 -12.76 22.15 -7.35
CA GLY A 14 -12.14 23.35 -6.77
C GLY A 14 -10.80 23.70 -7.43
N PRO A 15 -10.13 24.80 -7.06
CA PRO A 15 -8.90 25.26 -7.73
C PRO A 15 -7.72 24.29 -7.60
N ALA A 16 -7.57 23.65 -6.45
CA ALA A 16 -6.48 22.72 -6.17
C ALA A 16 -6.84 21.76 -5.03
N LEU A 17 -6.03 20.70 -4.90
CA LEU A 17 -5.92 19.87 -3.72
C LEU A 17 -4.73 20.33 -2.87
N VAL A 18 -4.87 20.30 -1.55
CA VAL A 18 -3.79 20.59 -0.59
C VAL A 18 -3.63 19.41 0.37
N GLY A 19 -2.39 19.05 0.65
CA GLY A 19 -2.04 18.01 1.63
C GLY A 19 -1.02 18.51 2.62
N ILE A 20 -1.17 18.09 3.88
CA ILE A 20 -0.18 18.29 4.93
C ILE A 20 0.18 16.91 5.49
N LEU A 21 1.46 16.59 5.55
CA LEU A 21 2.02 15.42 6.23
C LEU A 21 2.93 15.90 7.36
N ASP A 22 2.68 15.38 8.56
CA ASP A 22 3.26 15.80 9.83
C ASP A 22 3.85 14.57 10.55
N GLY A 23 4.93 14.76 11.32
CA GLY A 23 5.71 13.67 11.92
C GLY A 23 6.70 12.98 10.96
N MET A 24 7.07 13.61 9.85
CA MET A 24 8.06 13.09 8.90
C MET A 24 9.50 13.35 9.42
N PRO A 25 10.39 12.35 9.57
CA PRO A 25 11.77 12.57 10.02
C PRO A 25 12.57 13.50 9.11
N ALA A 26 13.58 14.17 9.67
CA ALA A 26 14.54 14.97 8.90
C ALA A 26 15.55 14.08 8.14
N GLY A 27 16.03 14.55 6.99
CA GLY A 27 17.10 13.92 6.21
C GLY A 27 16.67 12.90 5.15
N VAL A 28 15.37 12.67 4.94
CA VAL A 28 14.86 11.78 3.88
C VAL A 28 14.93 12.50 2.53
N ARG A 29 15.46 11.83 1.49
CA ARG A 29 15.57 12.42 0.15
C ARG A 29 14.20 12.50 -0.53
N LEU A 30 13.73 13.72 -0.79
CA LEU A 30 12.41 13.99 -1.34
C LEU A 30 12.44 15.09 -2.42
N LEU A 31 11.93 14.74 -3.61
CA LEU A 31 11.75 15.61 -4.77
C LEU A 31 10.30 15.50 -5.26
N ALA A 32 9.81 16.52 -5.98
CA ALA A 32 8.46 16.50 -6.57
C ALA A 32 8.26 15.31 -7.53
N GLU A 33 9.30 14.93 -8.27
CA GLU A 33 9.33 13.76 -9.17
C GLU A 33 8.98 12.44 -8.46
N HIS A 34 9.35 12.28 -7.18
CA HIS A 34 9.01 11.09 -6.40
C HIS A 34 7.50 10.99 -6.13
N LEU A 35 6.84 12.14 -5.94
CA LEU A 35 5.39 12.23 -5.77
C LEU A 35 4.69 12.04 -7.12
N GLU A 36 5.24 12.63 -8.18
CA GLU A 36 4.69 12.56 -9.53
C GLU A 36 4.65 11.12 -10.04
N ARG A 37 5.71 10.33 -9.82
CA ARG A 37 5.77 8.89 -10.18
C ARG A 37 4.48 8.18 -9.76
N ASP A 38 4.14 8.23 -8.47
CA ASP A 38 3.01 7.48 -7.93
C ASP A 38 1.64 8.10 -8.33
N LEU A 39 1.59 9.42 -8.55
CA LEU A 39 0.42 10.09 -9.14
C LEU A 39 0.14 9.60 -10.58
N GLN A 40 1.17 9.51 -11.42
CA GLN A 40 1.01 8.97 -12.78
C GLN A 40 0.60 7.49 -12.74
N ARG A 41 1.16 6.67 -11.82
CA ARG A 41 0.72 5.27 -11.60
C ARG A 41 -0.78 5.18 -11.27
N ARG A 42 -1.30 6.09 -10.42
CA ARG A 42 -2.73 6.16 -10.07
C ARG A 42 -3.64 6.59 -11.25
N LYS A 43 -3.09 7.17 -12.32
CA LYS A 43 -3.85 7.50 -13.55
C LYS A 43 -4.03 6.31 -14.49
N LEU A 44 -3.23 5.24 -14.33
CA LEU A 44 -3.26 4.03 -15.17
C LEU A 44 -4.54 3.21 -14.99
N GLY A 45 -4.76 2.28 -15.92
CA GLY A 45 -5.87 1.33 -15.95
C GLY A 45 -6.79 1.51 -17.17
N TYR A 46 -7.13 0.40 -17.81
CA TYR A 46 -8.22 0.35 -18.79
C TYR A 46 -9.57 0.63 -18.09
N GLY A 47 -10.49 1.28 -18.80
CA GLY A 47 -11.77 1.72 -18.23
C GLY A 47 -11.74 3.03 -17.43
N ARG A 48 -10.56 3.67 -17.24
CA ARG A 48 -10.44 5.02 -16.66
C ARG A 48 -11.06 6.07 -17.59
N GLY A 49 -11.78 7.01 -17.02
CA GLY A 49 -12.56 8.03 -17.71
C GLY A 49 -11.73 9.22 -18.21
N GLY A 50 -12.36 10.04 -19.06
CA GLY A 50 -11.68 11.13 -19.79
C GLY A 50 -10.95 12.16 -18.93
N ARG A 51 -11.33 12.33 -17.65
CA ARG A 51 -10.67 13.28 -16.74
C ARG A 51 -9.18 12.98 -16.55
N MET A 52 -8.76 11.72 -16.53
CA MET A 52 -7.34 11.35 -16.35
C MET A 52 -6.44 11.79 -17.52
N LYS A 53 -7.03 12.12 -18.68
CA LYS A 53 -6.33 12.69 -19.84
C LYS A 53 -6.19 14.22 -19.76
N ILE A 54 -6.95 14.88 -18.88
CA ILE A 54 -6.99 16.35 -18.73
C ILE A 54 -6.16 16.78 -17.52
N GLU A 55 -6.18 16.00 -16.44
CA GLU A 55 -5.47 16.29 -15.20
C GLU A 55 -3.97 15.91 -15.32
N PRO A 56 -3.04 16.87 -15.26
CA PRO A 56 -1.62 16.56 -15.35
C PRO A 56 -1.12 15.88 -14.07
N GLU A 57 -1.69 16.25 -12.92
CA GLU A 57 -1.33 15.77 -11.56
C GLU A 57 0.13 16.05 -11.19
N LEU A 58 0.56 17.30 -11.40
CA LEU A 58 1.89 17.79 -11.04
C LEU A 58 1.92 18.27 -9.58
N PRO A 59 2.71 17.64 -8.69
CA PRO A 59 2.79 18.03 -7.29
C PRO A 59 3.79 19.17 -7.07
N ARG A 60 3.37 20.19 -6.31
CA ARG A 60 4.25 21.27 -5.84
C ARG A 60 4.48 21.13 -4.35
N ILE A 61 5.72 20.92 -3.94
CA ILE A 61 6.11 20.93 -2.52
C ILE A 61 6.27 22.39 -2.08
N LEU A 62 5.51 22.80 -1.06
CA LEU A 62 5.46 24.18 -0.56
C LEU A 62 6.24 24.38 0.75
N ALA A 63 6.36 23.34 1.57
CA ALA A 63 7.05 23.37 2.87
C ALA A 63 7.59 21.98 3.25
N GLY A 64 8.42 21.90 4.29
CA GLY A 64 8.93 20.64 4.86
C GLY A 64 10.14 20.01 4.14
N VAL A 65 10.56 20.55 2.99
CA VAL A 65 11.74 20.11 2.23
C VAL A 65 12.63 21.31 1.92
N ARG A 66 13.95 21.13 2.04
CA ARG A 66 14.97 22.09 1.59
C ARG A 66 16.12 21.33 0.93
N HIS A 67 16.59 21.80 -0.23
CA HIS A 67 17.70 21.19 -0.96
C HIS A 67 17.54 19.68 -1.22
N GLY A 68 16.30 19.23 -1.42
CA GLY A 68 15.96 17.82 -1.67
C GLY A 68 15.92 16.91 -0.43
N LEU A 69 16.02 17.46 0.79
CA LEU A 69 15.93 16.72 2.05
C LEU A 69 14.75 17.21 2.91
N THR A 70 14.06 16.29 3.58
CA THR A 70 13.03 16.62 4.58
C THR A 70 13.63 17.33 5.79
N LEU A 71 12.86 18.23 6.40
CA LEU A 71 13.31 19.11 7.48
C LEU A 71 12.89 18.67 8.90
N GLY A 72 12.07 17.63 9.04
CA GLY A 72 11.39 17.31 10.31
C GLY A 72 10.11 18.13 10.55
N SER A 73 9.98 19.30 9.90
CA SER A 73 8.77 20.12 9.90
C SER A 73 7.70 19.58 8.92
N PRO A 74 6.42 19.96 9.09
CA PRO A 74 5.34 19.48 8.22
C PRO A 74 5.60 19.72 6.73
N LEU A 75 5.44 18.66 5.95
CA LEU A 75 5.45 18.67 4.49
C LEU A 75 4.11 19.19 3.99
N ALA A 76 4.13 20.25 3.17
CA ALA A 76 2.93 20.77 2.50
C ALA A 76 3.03 20.54 0.99
N VAL A 77 1.96 20.00 0.40
CA VAL A 77 1.87 19.65 -1.04
C VAL A 77 0.62 20.29 -1.64
N LEU A 78 0.75 20.83 -2.85
CA LEU A 78 -0.31 21.40 -3.67
C LEU A 78 -0.39 20.63 -5.00
N ILE A 79 -1.60 20.30 -5.46
CA ILE A 79 -1.86 19.76 -6.81
C ILE A 79 -2.99 20.58 -7.43
N GLU A 80 -2.71 21.33 -8.48
CA GLU A 80 -3.71 22.17 -9.17
C GLU A 80 -4.68 21.32 -10.00
N ASN A 81 -5.97 21.70 -10.03
CA ASN A 81 -7.00 21.03 -10.83
C ASN A 81 -7.12 21.73 -12.20
N ALA A 82 -6.67 21.06 -13.28
CA ALA A 82 -6.58 21.69 -14.60
C ALA A 82 -7.93 21.95 -15.29
N ASP A 83 -9.01 21.33 -14.78
CA ASP A 83 -10.39 21.54 -15.25
C ASP A 83 -11.02 22.82 -14.64
N HIS A 84 -10.54 23.28 -13.48
CA HIS A 84 -11.19 24.33 -12.70
C HIS A 84 -11.30 25.66 -13.46
N ALA A 85 -10.16 26.21 -13.88
CA ALA A 85 -10.08 27.47 -14.62
C ALA A 85 -10.75 27.42 -16.01
N LYS A 86 -11.17 26.25 -16.50
CA LYS A 86 -11.78 26.06 -17.82
C LYS A 86 -13.30 25.93 -17.77
N ALA A 87 -13.85 25.33 -16.70
CA ALA A 87 -15.24 24.91 -16.66
C ALA A 87 -15.94 25.06 -15.30
N TRP A 88 -15.21 25.43 -14.23
CA TRP A 88 -15.74 25.39 -12.86
C TRP A 88 -15.44 26.63 -12.02
N ALA A 89 -14.75 27.63 -12.54
CA ALA A 89 -14.37 28.84 -11.79
C ALA A 89 -15.57 29.51 -11.08
N ASP A 90 -16.68 29.72 -11.80
CA ASP A 90 -17.89 30.34 -11.22
C ASP A 90 -18.67 29.39 -10.30
N ARG A 91 -18.82 28.11 -10.71
CA ARG A 91 -19.59 27.09 -9.97
C ARG A 91 -18.93 26.63 -8.68
N MET A 92 -17.62 26.78 -8.60
CA MET A 92 -16.78 26.43 -7.45
C MET A 92 -16.06 27.69 -6.91
N ALA A 93 -16.66 28.87 -7.13
CA ALA A 93 -16.16 30.12 -6.59
C ALA A 93 -16.18 30.10 -5.06
N VAL A 94 -15.15 30.66 -4.44
CA VAL A 94 -15.08 30.84 -2.98
C VAL A 94 -16.01 31.98 -2.54
N GLU A 95 -16.11 33.03 -3.37
CA GLU A 95 -16.99 34.17 -3.14
C GLU A 95 -18.38 33.93 -3.74
N PRO A 96 -19.45 34.54 -3.19
CA PRO A 96 -20.79 34.44 -3.75
C PRO A 96 -20.88 34.94 -5.19
N VAL A 97 -21.49 34.15 -6.08
CA VAL A 97 -21.79 34.48 -7.47
C VAL A 97 -23.28 34.76 -7.67
N ALA A 98 -23.61 35.59 -8.67
CA ALA A 98 -25.00 35.95 -8.97
C ALA A 98 -25.83 34.80 -9.57
N ASP A 99 -25.17 33.90 -10.31
CA ASP A 99 -25.74 32.66 -10.84
C ASP A 99 -24.78 31.49 -10.53
N PRO A 100 -25.05 30.66 -9.50
CA PRO A 100 -24.25 29.47 -9.21
C PRO A 100 -24.51 28.32 -10.20
N GLY A 101 -25.47 28.47 -11.12
CA GLY A 101 -25.93 27.44 -12.02
C GLY A 101 -26.94 26.48 -11.39
N ARG A 102 -27.22 25.38 -12.10
CA ARG A 102 -28.23 24.40 -11.71
C ARG A 102 -27.77 23.55 -10.52
N GLU A 103 -28.54 23.60 -9.42
CA GLU A 103 -28.41 22.70 -8.28
C GLU A 103 -28.58 21.22 -8.69
N VAL A 104 -27.85 20.33 -8.02
CA VAL A 104 -28.05 18.88 -8.11
C VAL A 104 -28.97 18.45 -6.99
N SER A 105 -30.17 17.96 -7.29
CA SER A 105 -31.15 17.48 -6.29
C SER A 105 -31.42 15.97 -6.35
N LEU A 106 -30.83 15.26 -7.32
CA LEU A 106 -31.04 13.84 -7.60
C LEU A 106 -29.85 12.97 -7.12
N PRO A 107 -29.91 12.37 -5.92
CA PRO A 107 -28.79 11.64 -5.34
C PRO A 107 -28.50 10.33 -6.10
N ARG A 108 -27.23 9.96 -6.22
CA ARG A 108 -26.84 8.68 -6.83
C ARG A 108 -26.87 7.55 -5.79
N PRO A 109 -27.59 6.44 -6.05
CA PRO A 109 -27.57 5.26 -5.18
C PRO A 109 -26.15 4.77 -4.91
N GLY A 110 -25.78 4.72 -3.63
CA GLY A 110 -24.45 4.30 -3.19
C GLY A 110 -23.35 5.37 -3.29
N HIS A 111 -23.64 6.61 -3.67
CA HIS A 111 -22.73 7.73 -3.41
C HIS A 111 -23.05 8.41 -2.07
N ALA A 112 -22.23 9.37 -1.66
CA ALA A 112 -22.42 10.16 -0.43
C ALA A 112 -23.47 11.29 -0.57
N ASP A 113 -24.19 11.37 -1.69
CA ASP A 113 -25.01 12.54 -2.05
C ASP A 113 -26.11 12.78 -1.00
N LEU A 114 -27.02 11.80 -0.83
CA LEU A 114 -28.14 11.86 0.11
C LEU A 114 -27.67 11.92 1.57
N THR A 115 -26.68 11.10 1.94
CA THR A 115 -26.20 11.02 3.32
C THR A 115 -25.44 12.28 3.74
N GLY A 116 -24.66 12.88 2.83
CA GLY A 116 -24.03 14.19 3.02
C GLY A 116 -25.06 15.31 3.14
N ALA A 117 -26.09 15.31 2.30
CA ALA A 117 -27.16 16.31 2.34
C ALA A 117 -27.93 16.29 3.66
N ILE A 118 -28.34 15.11 4.13
CA ILE A 118 -28.96 14.93 5.45
C ILE A 118 -28.01 15.36 6.57
N LYS A 119 -26.72 14.97 6.50
CA LYS A 119 -25.73 15.24 7.55
C LYS A 119 -25.37 16.72 7.70
N PHE A 120 -25.32 17.47 6.60
CA PHE A 120 -24.83 18.85 6.56
C PHE A 120 -25.91 19.88 6.16
N GLY A 121 -27.16 19.45 5.94
CA GLY A 121 -28.28 20.33 5.62
C GLY A 121 -28.25 20.90 4.20
N HIS A 122 -27.52 20.29 3.27
CA HIS A 122 -27.40 20.79 1.89
C HIS A 122 -28.68 20.56 1.08
N ARG A 123 -29.02 21.54 0.23
CA ARG A 123 -30.05 21.42 -0.82
C ARG A 123 -29.42 21.02 -2.15
N ASP A 124 -28.41 21.76 -2.59
CA ASP A 124 -27.53 21.31 -3.67
C ASP A 124 -26.58 20.21 -3.18
N LEU A 125 -26.73 19.02 -3.75
CA LEU A 125 -25.91 17.83 -3.53
C LEU A 125 -24.46 18.00 -4.01
N ARG A 126 -24.16 19.02 -4.83
CA ARG A 126 -22.79 19.34 -5.27
C ARG A 126 -21.82 19.47 -4.10
N ASN A 127 -22.26 20.14 -3.02
CA ASN A 127 -21.47 20.31 -1.79
C ASN A 127 -20.98 18.97 -1.21
N SER A 128 -21.81 17.93 -1.23
CA SER A 128 -21.45 16.58 -0.78
C SER A 128 -20.52 15.88 -1.78
N LEU A 129 -20.86 15.91 -3.08
CA LEU A 129 -20.18 15.09 -4.07
C LEU A 129 -18.76 15.57 -4.41
N GLU A 130 -18.53 16.88 -4.35
CA GLU A 130 -17.24 17.47 -4.68
C GLU A 130 -16.13 17.02 -3.72
N ARG A 131 -16.43 16.91 -2.42
CA ARG A 131 -15.47 16.42 -1.42
C ARG A 131 -15.47 14.90 -1.24
N ALA A 132 -16.60 14.22 -1.45
CA ALA A 132 -16.69 12.75 -1.39
C ALA A 132 -16.09 12.05 -2.63
N SER A 133 -15.82 12.80 -3.69
CA SER A 133 -15.19 12.32 -4.93
C SER A 133 -13.80 11.69 -4.68
N ALA A 134 -13.53 10.60 -5.39
CA ALA A 134 -12.23 9.93 -5.36
C ALA A 134 -11.06 10.77 -5.88
N ARG A 135 -11.28 12.00 -6.39
CA ARG A 135 -10.20 12.95 -6.70
C ARG A 135 -9.30 13.23 -5.50
N GLU A 136 -9.85 13.25 -4.29
CA GLU A 136 -9.10 13.40 -3.02
C GLU A 136 -7.96 12.38 -2.86
N THR A 137 -8.11 11.16 -3.41
CA THR A 137 -7.08 10.11 -3.35
C THR A 137 -5.76 10.50 -4.01
N ALA A 138 -5.76 11.46 -4.96
CA ALA A 138 -4.51 11.99 -5.52
C ALA A 138 -3.62 12.59 -4.43
N MET A 139 -4.20 13.31 -3.47
CA MET A 139 -3.42 13.87 -2.37
C MET A 139 -2.95 12.80 -1.39
N ARG A 140 -3.75 11.74 -1.15
CA ARG A 140 -3.27 10.59 -0.35
C ARG A 140 -2.07 9.91 -1.00
N VAL A 141 -2.10 9.70 -2.31
CA VAL A 141 -0.98 9.13 -3.08
C VAL A 141 0.25 10.03 -3.01
N ALA A 142 0.09 11.35 -3.17
CA ALA A 142 1.22 12.29 -3.06
C ALA A 142 1.86 12.30 -1.66
N LEU A 143 1.06 12.37 -0.59
CA LEU A 143 1.61 12.32 0.77
C LEU A 143 2.20 10.94 1.10
N ALA A 144 1.59 9.86 0.60
CA ALA A 144 2.13 8.51 0.74
C ALA A 144 3.45 8.31 -0.01
N ALA A 145 3.64 8.91 -1.19
CA ALA A 145 4.90 8.82 -1.92
C ALA A 145 6.09 9.39 -1.13
N ALA A 146 5.86 10.45 -0.34
CA ALA A 146 6.85 10.96 0.60
C ALA A 146 7.17 9.96 1.73
N VAL A 147 6.17 9.22 2.23
CA VAL A 147 6.38 8.13 3.19
C VAL A 147 7.02 6.90 2.54
N ARG A 148 6.68 6.54 1.30
CA ARG A 148 7.36 5.48 0.53
C ARG A 148 8.85 5.80 0.38
N ARG A 149 9.21 7.07 0.14
CA ARG A 149 10.62 7.50 0.17
C ARG A 149 11.32 7.31 1.50
N LEU A 150 10.61 7.31 2.63
CA LEU A 150 11.18 6.93 3.93
C LEU A 150 11.27 5.41 4.09
N LEU A 151 10.21 4.67 3.74
CA LEU A 151 10.20 3.21 3.74
C LEU A 151 11.35 2.66 2.86
N ASP A 152 11.65 3.35 1.77
CA ASP A 152 12.72 3.01 0.85
C ASP A 152 14.11 3.02 1.49
N GLU A 153 14.38 4.00 2.37
CA GLU A 153 15.64 4.15 3.13
C GLU A 153 15.72 3.20 4.34
N LEU A 154 14.68 2.37 4.54
CA LEU A 154 14.55 1.34 5.57
C LEU A 154 14.40 -0.08 4.98
N ASP A 155 14.58 -0.21 3.65
CA ASP A 155 14.38 -1.44 2.87
C ASP A 155 12.98 -2.07 3.02
N VAL A 156 11.95 -1.24 3.20
CA VAL A 156 10.55 -1.66 3.22
C VAL A 156 9.90 -1.29 1.87
N ARG A 157 9.50 -2.29 1.08
CA ARG A 157 8.87 -2.09 -0.24
C ARG A 157 7.37 -2.38 -0.16
N VAL A 158 6.56 -1.60 -0.88
CA VAL A 158 5.09 -1.69 -0.93
C VAL A 158 4.64 -1.73 -2.38
N GLY A 159 3.75 -2.64 -2.77
CA GLY A 159 3.15 -2.63 -4.10
C GLY A 159 1.87 -3.46 -4.20
N SER A 160 1.19 -3.38 -5.35
CA SER A 160 -0.15 -3.95 -5.54
C SER A 160 -0.46 -4.46 -6.95
N PHE A 161 -1.40 -5.39 -7.01
CA PHE A 161 -1.95 -5.96 -8.24
C PHE A 161 -3.43 -6.30 -8.09
N VAL A 162 -4.14 -6.37 -9.21
CA VAL A 162 -5.59 -6.65 -9.27
C VAL A 162 -5.82 -8.16 -9.33
N THR A 163 -6.78 -8.63 -8.53
CA THR A 163 -7.09 -10.06 -8.34
C THR A 163 -8.45 -10.46 -8.89
N SER A 164 -9.36 -9.51 -9.11
CA SER A 164 -10.58 -9.73 -9.89
C SER A 164 -11.14 -8.44 -10.48
N ILE A 165 -11.84 -8.55 -11.61
CA ILE A 165 -12.74 -7.50 -12.12
C ILE A 165 -14.04 -8.18 -12.58
N GLY A 166 -15.19 -7.67 -12.14
CA GLY A 166 -16.50 -8.27 -12.44
C GLY A 166 -16.59 -9.70 -11.91
N THR A 167 -16.97 -10.64 -12.77
CA THR A 167 -17.00 -12.09 -12.46
C THR A 167 -15.72 -12.82 -12.85
N ALA A 168 -14.70 -12.14 -13.37
CA ALA A 168 -13.42 -12.74 -13.72
C ALA A 168 -12.44 -12.63 -12.54
N HIS A 169 -11.77 -13.74 -12.23
CA HIS A 169 -10.79 -13.86 -11.14
C HIS A 169 -9.44 -14.33 -11.70
N ALA A 170 -8.35 -13.79 -11.17
CA ALA A 170 -7.02 -14.34 -11.40
C ALA A 170 -6.88 -15.72 -10.73
N PRO A 171 -5.90 -16.54 -11.13
CA PRO A 171 -5.48 -17.71 -10.36
C PRO A 171 -5.17 -17.35 -8.90
N ALA A 172 -5.40 -18.28 -7.97
CA ALA A 172 -5.20 -18.01 -6.55
C ALA A 172 -3.71 -17.82 -6.21
N GLY A 173 -3.37 -16.68 -5.60
CA GLY A 173 -2.02 -16.31 -5.20
C GLY A 173 -1.24 -15.56 -6.29
N VAL A 174 0.08 -15.55 -6.17
CA VAL A 174 1.01 -14.94 -7.13
C VAL A 174 1.56 -16.03 -8.05
N PRO A 175 1.81 -15.77 -9.35
CA PRO A 175 2.49 -16.72 -10.24
C PRO A 175 3.86 -17.17 -9.69
N PRO A 176 4.24 -18.47 -9.79
CA PRO A 176 5.48 -18.99 -9.21
C PRO A 176 6.76 -18.25 -9.63
N GLU A 177 6.82 -17.78 -10.87
CA GLU A 177 7.91 -17.00 -11.44
C GLU A 177 8.05 -15.59 -10.84
N LEU A 178 7.05 -15.10 -10.10
CA LEU A 178 7.06 -13.82 -9.39
C LEU A 178 7.13 -13.97 -7.86
N TRP A 179 7.25 -15.20 -7.31
CA TRP A 179 7.29 -15.44 -5.86
C TRP A 179 8.46 -14.74 -5.15
N GLU A 180 9.62 -14.64 -5.80
CA GLU A 180 10.79 -13.92 -5.26
C GLU A 180 10.47 -12.44 -5.03
N LEU A 181 9.93 -11.76 -6.05
CA LEU A 181 9.45 -10.37 -5.92
C LEU A 181 8.35 -10.24 -4.86
N ALA A 182 7.39 -11.15 -4.85
CA ALA A 182 6.29 -11.13 -3.90
C ALA A 182 6.66 -11.46 -2.44
N THR A 183 7.94 -11.77 -2.19
CA THR A 183 8.53 -12.05 -0.87
C THR A 183 9.60 -11.01 -0.48
N GLU A 184 10.40 -10.56 -1.44
CA GLU A 184 11.57 -9.70 -1.21
C GLU A 184 11.40 -8.25 -1.71
N ASP A 185 10.65 -8.01 -2.80
CA ASP A 185 10.43 -6.67 -3.37
C ASP A 185 9.01 -6.47 -3.95
N ALA A 186 8.10 -6.05 -3.08
CA ALA A 186 6.74 -5.73 -3.46
C ALA A 186 6.62 -4.50 -4.39
N ASP A 187 7.57 -3.56 -4.43
CA ASP A 187 7.50 -2.39 -5.32
C ASP A 187 7.75 -2.84 -6.77
N GLU A 188 8.79 -3.63 -7.03
CA GLU A 188 9.03 -4.23 -8.35
C GLU A 188 7.87 -5.14 -8.77
N LEU A 189 7.26 -5.92 -7.87
CA LEU A 189 6.01 -6.66 -8.18
C LEU A 189 4.89 -5.71 -8.63
N GLY A 190 4.72 -4.59 -7.93
CA GLY A 190 3.79 -3.53 -8.29
C GLY A 190 4.09 -2.95 -9.68
N LEU A 191 5.35 -2.63 -9.98
CA LEU A 191 5.81 -2.11 -11.27
C LEU A 191 5.66 -3.13 -12.41
N ARG A 192 5.72 -4.44 -12.13
CA ARG A 192 5.35 -5.47 -13.12
C ARG A 192 3.86 -5.43 -13.44
N ALA A 193 3.01 -5.25 -12.43
CA ALA A 193 1.59 -5.02 -12.66
C ALA A 193 1.31 -3.70 -13.40
N ASP A 194 2.12 -2.65 -13.24
CA ASP A 194 1.99 -1.41 -14.04
C ASP A 194 2.11 -1.65 -15.57
N GLY A 195 2.77 -2.73 -16.00
CA GLY A 195 2.87 -3.13 -17.42
C GLY A 195 1.60 -3.78 -17.99
N SER A 196 0.66 -4.19 -17.13
CA SER A 196 -0.65 -4.72 -17.51
C SER A 196 -1.67 -3.60 -17.76
N SER A 197 -2.59 -3.81 -18.69
CA SER A 197 -3.66 -2.84 -19.00
C SER A 197 -4.59 -2.60 -17.80
N VAL A 198 -4.69 -3.57 -16.89
CA VAL A 198 -5.59 -3.61 -15.73
C VAL A 198 -4.88 -3.95 -14.41
N ARG A 199 -3.54 -3.93 -14.38
CA ARG A 199 -2.70 -4.36 -13.26
C ARG A 199 -2.89 -5.82 -12.81
N ALA A 200 -3.16 -6.72 -13.75
CA ALA A 200 -3.04 -8.16 -13.50
C ALA A 200 -1.56 -8.58 -13.51
N LEU A 201 -1.23 -9.72 -12.88
CA LEU A 201 0.11 -10.32 -12.92
C LEU A 201 0.31 -11.31 -14.07
N ASP A 202 -0.78 -11.84 -14.63
CA ASP A 202 -0.76 -12.78 -15.76
C ASP A 202 -1.63 -12.27 -16.92
N ALA A 203 -1.23 -12.65 -18.14
CA ALA A 203 -1.86 -12.15 -19.37
C ALA A 203 -3.28 -12.71 -19.62
N ALA A 204 -3.63 -13.86 -19.03
CA ALA A 204 -4.97 -14.44 -19.18
C ALA A 204 -5.97 -13.69 -18.29
N ALA A 205 -5.58 -13.33 -17.07
CA ALA A 205 -6.34 -12.44 -16.20
C ALA A 205 -6.46 -11.02 -16.78
N ASP A 206 -5.39 -10.45 -17.38
CA ASP A 206 -5.46 -9.14 -18.04
C ASP A 206 -6.62 -9.09 -19.06
N GLU A 207 -6.63 -10.05 -19.99
CA GLU A 207 -7.66 -10.13 -21.03
C GLU A 207 -9.05 -10.44 -20.45
N ALA A 208 -9.16 -11.39 -19.51
CA ALA A 208 -10.44 -11.73 -18.88
C ALA A 208 -11.05 -10.53 -18.12
N PHE A 209 -10.22 -9.74 -17.44
CA PHE A 209 -10.63 -8.52 -16.75
C PHE A 209 -10.98 -7.41 -17.75
N ARG A 210 -10.23 -7.25 -18.85
CA ARG A 210 -10.52 -6.30 -19.92
C ARG A 210 -11.89 -6.57 -20.55
N VAL A 211 -12.22 -7.83 -20.84
CA VAL A 211 -13.55 -8.26 -21.35
C VAL A 211 -14.69 -7.85 -20.41
N GLN A 212 -14.50 -7.94 -19.09
CA GLN A 212 -15.52 -7.50 -18.11
C GLN A 212 -15.74 -5.98 -18.13
N ILE A 213 -14.67 -5.20 -18.33
CA ILE A 213 -14.76 -3.74 -18.48
C ILE A 213 -15.46 -3.37 -19.80
N GLU A 214 -15.12 -4.04 -20.90
CA GLU A 214 -15.78 -3.83 -22.19
C GLU A 214 -17.26 -4.19 -22.17
N GLU A 215 -17.64 -5.25 -21.46
CA GLU A 215 -19.05 -5.60 -21.29
C GLU A 215 -19.81 -4.55 -20.48
N ALA A 216 -19.21 -4.04 -19.39
CA ALA A 216 -19.78 -2.90 -18.66
C ALA A 216 -19.92 -1.65 -19.56
N GLN A 217 -18.93 -1.35 -20.42
CA GLN A 217 -19.02 -0.25 -21.38
C GLN A 217 -20.18 -0.43 -22.37
N LYS A 218 -20.30 -1.61 -23.01
CA LYS A 218 -21.39 -1.94 -23.94
C LYS A 218 -22.76 -1.79 -23.28
N ARG A 219 -22.89 -2.20 -22.01
CA ARG A 219 -24.12 -2.12 -21.22
C ARG A 219 -24.39 -0.75 -20.59
N ARG A 220 -23.52 0.26 -20.81
CA ARG A 220 -23.57 1.57 -20.14
C ARG A 220 -23.59 1.47 -18.61
N ASP A 221 -22.85 0.51 -18.08
CA ASP A 221 -22.73 0.18 -16.67
C ASP A 221 -21.31 0.48 -16.13
N THR A 222 -21.05 0.11 -14.89
CA THR A 222 -19.74 0.19 -14.23
C THR A 222 -19.40 -1.16 -13.59
N VAL A 223 -18.11 -1.44 -13.39
CA VAL A 223 -17.64 -2.70 -12.81
C VAL A 223 -16.65 -2.48 -11.66
N GLY A 224 -16.77 -3.32 -10.64
CA GLY A 224 -15.89 -3.36 -9.46
C GLY A 224 -14.95 -4.56 -9.52
N GLY A 225 -14.31 -4.87 -8.41
CA GLY A 225 -13.31 -5.95 -8.35
C GLY A 225 -12.54 -5.99 -7.04
N THR A 226 -11.47 -6.77 -7.02
CA THR A 226 -10.57 -6.93 -5.86
C THR A 226 -9.12 -6.66 -6.24
N PHE A 227 -8.32 -6.22 -5.27
CA PHE A 227 -6.87 -6.10 -5.41
C PHE A 227 -6.17 -6.55 -4.14
N GLU A 228 -4.89 -6.94 -4.29
CA GLU A 228 -3.97 -7.30 -3.22
C GLU A 228 -2.88 -6.23 -3.09
N VAL A 229 -2.53 -5.87 -1.87
CA VAL A 229 -1.40 -5.01 -1.51
C VAL A 229 -0.42 -5.86 -0.68
N ARG A 230 0.85 -5.83 -1.05
CA ARG A 230 1.95 -6.46 -0.30
C ARG A 230 2.88 -5.42 0.31
N VAL A 231 3.43 -5.76 1.47
CA VAL A 231 4.59 -5.06 2.05
C VAL A 231 5.67 -6.07 2.44
N THR A 232 6.90 -5.80 2.01
CA THR A 232 8.07 -6.66 2.18
C THR A 232 9.16 -5.92 2.95
N GLY A 233 10.11 -6.64 3.56
CA GLY A 233 11.18 -6.07 4.39
C GLY A 233 10.74 -5.58 5.79
N LEU A 234 9.50 -5.84 6.22
CA LEU A 234 9.02 -5.37 7.52
C LEU A 234 9.73 -6.07 8.69
N PRO A 235 10.28 -5.33 9.67
CA PRO A 235 10.76 -5.94 10.89
C PRO A 235 9.60 -6.53 11.69
N PRO A 236 9.79 -7.69 12.36
CA PRO A 236 8.80 -8.22 13.28
C PRO A 236 8.57 -7.28 14.47
N GLY A 237 7.36 -7.27 14.99
CA GLY A 237 6.97 -6.50 16.17
C GLY A 237 6.35 -5.11 15.90
N LEU A 238 5.88 -4.81 14.69
CA LEU A 238 5.12 -3.58 14.38
C LEU A 238 3.65 -3.75 14.77
N GLY A 239 3.03 -2.72 15.33
CA GLY A 239 1.73 -2.82 15.99
C GLY A 239 1.83 -3.42 17.40
N SER A 240 0.69 -3.67 18.04
CA SER A 240 0.63 -4.28 19.37
C SER A 240 -0.64 -5.09 19.60
N TYR A 241 -0.51 -6.25 20.24
CA TYR A 241 -1.66 -7.04 20.72
C TYR A 241 -2.31 -6.46 21.99
N THR A 242 -1.67 -5.50 22.65
CA THR A 242 -2.03 -5.03 24.02
C THR A 242 -3.31 -4.20 24.08
N GLN A 243 -3.67 -3.50 23.02
CA GLN A 243 -4.91 -2.71 22.90
C GLN A 243 -5.46 -2.82 21.48
N HIS A 244 -6.78 -2.84 21.35
CA HIS A 244 -7.45 -3.16 20.09
C HIS A 244 -7.20 -2.15 18.96
N ASP A 245 -6.91 -0.89 19.29
CA ASP A 245 -6.66 0.21 18.36
C ASP A 245 -5.18 0.33 17.93
N LEU A 246 -4.28 -0.33 18.66
CA LEU A 246 -2.84 -0.42 18.36
C LEU A 246 -2.47 -1.65 17.52
N ARG A 247 -3.43 -2.53 17.24
CA ARG A 247 -3.23 -3.71 16.41
C ARG A 247 -3.07 -3.31 14.95
N LEU A 248 -2.03 -3.82 14.29
CA LEU A 248 -1.70 -3.46 12.93
C LEU A 248 -2.76 -3.94 11.92
N ASP A 249 -3.41 -5.07 12.20
CA ASP A 249 -4.59 -5.56 11.44
C ASP A 249 -5.71 -4.51 11.38
N ALA A 250 -6.12 -3.94 12.52
CA ALA A 250 -7.15 -2.92 12.63
C ALA A 250 -6.74 -1.59 11.97
N LEU A 251 -5.46 -1.22 12.07
CA LEU A 251 -4.91 -0.02 11.42
C LEU A 251 -4.93 -0.14 9.89
N LEU A 252 -4.53 -1.29 9.35
CA LEU A 252 -4.56 -1.60 7.91
C LEU A 252 -6.00 -1.72 7.39
N ALA A 253 -6.88 -2.42 8.12
CA ALA A 253 -8.29 -2.53 7.79
C ALA A 253 -8.96 -1.15 7.72
N ARG A 254 -8.69 -0.28 8.69
CA ARG A 254 -9.16 1.12 8.68
C ARG A 254 -8.59 1.90 7.49
N ALA A 255 -7.29 1.74 7.19
CA ALA A 255 -6.64 2.44 6.08
C ALA A 255 -7.28 2.07 4.73
N LEU A 256 -7.40 0.78 4.41
CA LEU A 256 -8.00 0.29 3.18
C LEU A 256 -9.51 0.58 3.09
N ALA A 257 -10.27 0.38 4.17
CA ALA A 257 -11.70 0.69 4.19
C ALA A 257 -12.02 2.19 4.09
N SER A 258 -11.04 3.06 4.34
CA SER A 258 -11.18 4.52 4.16
C SER A 258 -11.06 5.00 2.70
N ILE A 259 -10.69 4.11 1.77
CA ILE A 259 -10.64 4.41 0.33
C ILE A 259 -12.08 4.46 -0.20
N PRO A 260 -12.45 5.46 -1.03
CA PRO A 260 -13.77 5.52 -1.66
C PRO A 260 -14.13 4.22 -2.41
N ALA A 261 -15.37 3.78 -2.22
CA ALA A 261 -15.94 2.55 -2.78
C ALA A 261 -15.36 1.19 -2.28
N ILE A 262 -14.45 1.16 -1.30
CA ILE A 262 -14.10 -0.12 -0.64
C ILE A 262 -15.25 -0.59 0.27
N LYS A 263 -15.60 -1.88 0.15
CA LYS A 263 -16.70 -2.52 0.89
C LYS A 263 -16.30 -3.69 1.78
N ALA A 264 -15.18 -4.35 1.49
CA ALA A 264 -14.56 -5.35 2.36
C ALA A 264 -13.05 -5.20 2.35
N VAL A 265 -12.40 -5.63 3.43
CA VAL A 265 -10.95 -5.75 3.57
C VAL A 265 -10.66 -7.11 4.20
N GLU A 266 -9.64 -7.77 3.69
CA GLU A 266 -9.18 -9.09 4.10
C GLU A 266 -7.66 -9.04 4.36
N LEU A 267 -7.18 -9.84 5.30
CA LEU A 267 -5.77 -9.91 5.70
C LEU A 267 -5.32 -11.36 5.58
N GLY A 268 -4.17 -11.60 4.95
CA GLY A 268 -3.73 -12.95 4.56
C GLY A 268 -4.76 -13.67 3.70
N ASP A 269 -5.02 -14.93 4.04
CA ASP A 269 -6.05 -15.80 3.45
C ASP A 269 -7.41 -15.67 4.18
N GLY A 270 -7.68 -14.51 4.82
CA GLY A 270 -8.71 -14.32 5.86
C GLY A 270 -10.07 -15.02 5.71
N TRP A 271 -10.76 -14.92 4.57
CA TRP A 271 -12.06 -15.57 4.35
C TRP A 271 -11.91 -17.09 4.20
N ARG A 272 -10.93 -17.53 3.42
CA ARG A 272 -10.58 -18.95 3.25
C ARG A 272 -10.16 -19.58 4.59
N ASN A 273 -9.44 -18.84 5.41
CA ASN A 273 -9.03 -19.26 6.76
C ASN A 273 -10.22 -19.50 7.70
N ALA A 274 -11.35 -18.83 7.49
CA ALA A 274 -12.58 -19.05 8.27
C ALA A 274 -13.33 -20.34 7.90
N GLU A 275 -13.00 -20.95 6.75
CA GLU A 275 -13.64 -22.18 6.24
C GLU A 275 -12.83 -23.46 6.55
N LEU A 276 -11.68 -23.33 7.19
CA LEU A 276 -10.69 -24.40 7.38
C LEU A 276 -10.39 -24.68 8.86
N PHE A 277 -9.88 -25.87 9.17
CA PHE A 277 -9.43 -26.18 10.53
C PHE A 277 -8.09 -25.49 10.84
N GLY A 278 -7.83 -25.17 12.12
CA GLY A 278 -6.60 -24.49 12.54
C GLY A 278 -5.29 -25.17 12.12
N SER A 279 -5.29 -26.50 11.95
CA SER A 279 -4.18 -27.29 11.41
C SER A 279 -3.87 -27.03 9.93
N GLN A 280 -4.70 -26.27 9.23
CA GLN A 280 -4.58 -25.90 7.81
C GLN A 280 -4.46 -24.38 7.60
N VAL A 281 -4.47 -23.60 8.70
CA VAL A 281 -4.63 -22.13 8.69
C VAL A 281 -3.47 -21.42 9.39
N HIS A 282 -2.89 -22.04 10.42
CA HIS A 282 -1.77 -21.45 11.15
C HIS A 282 -0.45 -21.80 10.49
N ASP A 283 0.42 -20.80 10.32
CA ASP A 283 1.71 -20.96 9.68
C ASP A 283 2.71 -21.66 10.61
N PRO A 284 3.17 -22.90 10.28
CA PRO A 284 4.09 -23.63 11.13
C PRO A 284 5.45 -22.93 11.21
N MET A 285 6.03 -22.91 12.41
CA MET A 285 7.29 -22.22 12.69
C MET A 285 8.44 -23.20 12.85
N ASP A 286 9.49 -23.00 12.05
CA ASP A 286 10.69 -23.82 12.02
C ASP A 286 11.96 -23.02 12.35
N ARG A 287 13.05 -23.73 12.62
CA ARG A 287 14.36 -23.11 12.87
C ARG A 287 15.08 -22.81 11.56
N GLY A 288 15.45 -21.55 11.31
CA GLY A 288 16.28 -21.18 10.16
C GLY A 288 17.35 -20.16 10.50
N GLY A 289 18.61 -20.47 10.16
CA GLY A 289 19.75 -19.60 10.43
C GLY A 289 19.85 -19.20 11.91
N GLY A 290 19.68 -17.91 12.18
CA GLY A 290 19.65 -17.32 13.53
C GLY A 290 18.26 -16.83 13.98
N GLY A 291 17.19 -17.38 13.42
CA GLY A 291 15.81 -16.95 13.69
C GLY A 291 14.79 -18.07 13.50
N VAL A 292 13.53 -17.64 13.36
CA VAL A 292 12.37 -18.49 13.06
C VAL A 292 12.00 -18.27 11.60
N LEU A 293 11.66 -19.35 10.88
CA LEU A 293 11.08 -19.32 9.54
C LEU A 293 9.64 -19.84 9.60
N ARG A 294 8.85 -19.52 8.58
CA ARG A 294 7.58 -20.20 8.28
C ARG A 294 7.64 -20.82 6.89
N GLU A 295 6.95 -21.93 6.69
CA GLU A 295 6.78 -22.55 5.36
C GLU A 295 5.64 -21.91 4.55
N THR A 296 4.72 -21.26 5.24
CA THR A 296 3.49 -20.64 4.70
C THR A 296 3.28 -19.24 5.29
N ASN A 297 2.37 -18.48 4.69
CA ASN A 297 2.01 -17.12 5.15
C ASN A 297 0.49 -16.87 5.02
N HIS A 298 -0.32 -17.82 5.50
CA HIS A 298 -1.77 -17.72 5.56
C HIS A 298 -2.24 -16.58 6.48
N ALA A 299 -1.43 -16.22 7.48
CA ALA A 299 -1.66 -15.07 8.36
C ALA A 299 -1.36 -13.71 7.70
N GLY A 300 -0.76 -13.68 6.51
CA GLY A 300 -0.47 -12.46 5.76
C GLY A 300 0.44 -11.48 6.49
N GLY A 301 1.51 -11.99 7.11
CA GLY A 301 2.52 -11.20 7.84
C GLY A 301 2.11 -10.75 9.23
N LEU A 302 0.94 -11.15 9.75
CA LEU A 302 0.35 -10.61 10.97
C LEU A 302 -0.11 -11.68 11.96
N GLU A 303 0.44 -11.67 13.17
CA GLU A 303 0.03 -12.56 14.27
C GLU A 303 -0.38 -11.71 15.48
N GLY A 304 -1.60 -11.93 15.99
CA GLY A 304 -2.12 -11.18 17.15
C GLY A 304 -2.25 -9.65 16.95
N GLY A 305 -2.24 -9.18 15.70
CA GLY A 305 -2.20 -7.75 15.37
C GLY A 305 -0.79 -7.16 15.36
N VAL A 306 0.24 -8.00 15.19
CA VAL A 306 1.66 -7.61 15.19
C VAL A 306 2.36 -8.20 13.95
N SER A 307 3.28 -7.46 13.32
CA SER A 307 4.07 -8.02 12.20
C SER A 307 4.93 -9.20 12.66
N ASN A 308 4.92 -10.30 11.91
CA ASN A 308 5.60 -11.55 12.27
C ASN A 308 6.95 -11.76 11.52
N GLY A 309 7.25 -10.90 10.55
CA GLY A 309 8.46 -10.91 9.73
C GLY A 309 8.24 -11.40 8.29
N GLU A 310 7.14 -12.11 8.01
CA GLU A 310 6.74 -12.49 6.66
C GLU A 310 6.16 -11.29 5.90
N PRO A 311 6.02 -11.36 4.55
CA PRO A 311 5.33 -10.35 3.77
C PRO A 311 3.93 -10.06 4.30
N LEU A 312 3.63 -8.79 4.54
CA LEU A 312 2.27 -8.35 4.88
C LEU A 312 1.40 -8.49 3.63
N VAL A 313 0.29 -9.21 3.74
CA VAL A 313 -0.68 -9.40 2.64
C VAL A 313 -2.04 -8.87 3.08
N ALA A 314 -2.58 -7.91 2.32
CA ALA A 314 -3.91 -7.36 2.53
C ALA A 314 -4.67 -7.24 1.22
N ARG A 315 -5.96 -7.58 1.21
CA ARG A 315 -6.85 -7.49 0.05
C ARG A 315 -7.98 -6.51 0.31
N ALA A 316 -8.49 -5.87 -0.73
CA ALA A 316 -9.67 -5.01 -0.62
C ALA A 316 -10.65 -5.22 -1.79
N ALA A 317 -11.94 -5.20 -1.48
CA ALA A 317 -13.01 -5.31 -2.46
C ALA A 317 -13.62 -3.93 -2.76
N MET A 318 -13.43 -3.47 -3.99
CA MET A 318 -14.01 -2.24 -4.51
C MET A 318 -15.33 -2.53 -5.22
N LYS A 319 -16.44 -1.93 -4.76
CA LYS A 319 -17.70 -2.00 -5.50
C LYS A 319 -17.64 -1.18 -6.80
N PRO A 320 -18.53 -1.41 -7.77
CA PRO A 320 -18.69 -0.53 -8.93
C PRO A 320 -18.90 0.94 -8.52
N ILE A 321 -18.44 1.88 -9.36
CA ILE A 321 -18.55 3.32 -9.09
C ILE A 321 -20.02 3.72 -9.16
N ALA A 322 -20.50 4.46 -8.16
CA ALA A 322 -21.93 4.78 -7.99
C ALA A 322 -22.58 5.60 -9.13
N THR A 323 -21.81 6.06 -10.12
CA THR A 323 -22.33 6.83 -11.26
C THR A 323 -22.40 5.93 -12.48
N VAL A 324 -23.54 5.24 -12.60
CA VAL A 324 -23.88 4.33 -13.69
C VAL A 324 -24.38 5.15 -14.89
N PRO A 325 -23.75 5.08 -16.09
CA PRO A 325 -24.19 5.86 -17.25
C PRO A 325 -25.62 5.58 -17.72
N ALA A 326 -26.18 4.40 -17.45
CA ALA A 326 -27.59 4.07 -17.70
C ALA A 326 -28.58 4.66 -16.69
N ALA A 327 -28.10 5.35 -15.64
CA ALA A 327 -28.83 6.01 -14.56
C ALA A 327 -29.82 5.14 -13.76
N LEU A 328 -29.51 4.90 -12.49
CA LEU A 328 -30.41 4.18 -11.57
C LEU A 328 -31.59 5.06 -11.15
N ARG A 329 -32.69 4.44 -10.70
CA ARG A 329 -33.82 5.17 -10.09
C ARG A 329 -33.38 5.91 -8.83
N SER A 330 -33.89 7.13 -8.66
CA SER A 330 -33.68 8.02 -7.52
C SER A 330 -34.97 8.77 -7.16
N VAL A 331 -34.86 9.73 -6.24
CA VAL A 331 -35.93 10.65 -5.83
C VAL A 331 -35.35 12.05 -5.80
N ASP A 332 -36.01 12.98 -6.50
CA ASP A 332 -35.66 14.41 -6.44
C ASP A 332 -35.96 14.95 -5.04
N LEU A 333 -34.92 15.43 -4.34
CA LEU A 333 -35.07 15.94 -2.97
C LEU A 333 -35.73 17.33 -2.90
N ALA A 334 -35.92 18.01 -4.04
CA ALA A 334 -36.66 19.26 -4.11
C ALA A 334 -38.19 19.03 -4.22
N THR A 335 -38.62 18.07 -5.05
CA THR A 335 -40.04 17.81 -5.34
C THR A 335 -40.62 16.57 -4.67
N GLY A 336 -39.78 15.63 -4.22
CA GLY A 336 -40.20 14.31 -3.74
C GLY A 336 -40.59 13.33 -4.84
N ALA A 337 -40.49 13.70 -6.12
CA ALA A 337 -40.86 12.85 -7.25
C ALA A 337 -39.78 11.80 -7.57
N PRO A 338 -40.15 10.59 -8.05
CA PRO A 338 -39.20 9.61 -8.56
C PRO A 338 -38.67 10.03 -9.94
N ASP A 339 -37.36 9.97 -10.14
CA ASP A 339 -36.68 10.29 -11.41
C ASP A 339 -35.36 9.50 -11.53
N ALA A 340 -34.59 9.69 -12.59
CA ALA A 340 -33.26 9.12 -12.78
C ALA A 340 -32.21 9.81 -11.89
N ALA A 341 -31.25 9.05 -11.36
CA ALA A 341 -30.12 9.59 -10.61
C ALA A 341 -29.25 10.53 -11.47
N HIS A 342 -28.70 11.57 -10.85
CA HIS A 342 -27.78 12.49 -11.52
C HIS A 342 -26.57 11.74 -12.11
N VAL A 343 -26.18 12.07 -13.35
CA VAL A 343 -25.04 11.44 -14.03
C VAL A 343 -23.88 12.43 -14.08
N GLU A 344 -22.83 12.12 -13.31
CA GLU A 344 -21.52 12.78 -13.39
C GLU A 344 -20.59 12.05 -14.38
N ARG A 345 -19.49 12.70 -14.77
CA ARG A 345 -18.42 12.08 -15.55
C ARG A 345 -17.64 11.05 -14.71
N SER A 346 -17.86 9.76 -14.97
CA SER A 346 -17.24 8.63 -14.25
C SER A 346 -16.32 7.75 -15.10
N ASP A 347 -15.53 6.91 -14.41
CA ASP A 347 -14.81 5.79 -15.00
C ASP A 347 -15.76 4.58 -15.13
N THR A 348 -15.54 3.67 -16.09
CA THR A 348 -16.25 2.37 -16.09
C THR A 348 -15.69 1.46 -14.99
N CYS A 349 -14.37 1.47 -14.83
CA CYS A 349 -13.65 0.71 -13.82
C CYS A 349 -12.51 1.56 -13.26
N ALA A 350 -12.28 1.48 -11.95
CA ALA A 350 -11.17 2.13 -11.26
C ALA A 350 -10.41 1.20 -10.31
N VAL A 351 -10.66 -0.12 -10.35
CA VAL A 351 -9.95 -1.12 -9.53
C VAL A 351 -8.43 -1.03 -9.70
N PRO A 352 -7.85 -0.85 -10.91
CA PRO A 352 -6.40 -0.69 -11.06
C PRO A 352 -5.85 0.55 -10.35
N ALA A 353 -6.55 1.69 -10.46
CA ALA A 353 -6.17 2.91 -9.76
C ALA A 353 -6.35 2.78 -8.23
N ALA A 354 -7.39 2.07 -7.79
CA ALA A 354 -7.65 1.81 -6.38
C ALA A 354 -6.59 0.92 -5.75
N ALA A 355 -5.96 0.01 -6.50
CA ALA A 355 -4.82 -0.78 -6.04
C ALA A 355 -3.63 0.12 -5.65
N VAL A 356 -3.28 1.10 -6.50
CA VAL A 356 -2.23 2.12 -6.21
C VAL A 356 -2.61 3.01 -5.01
N VAL A 357 -3.91 3.35 -4.85
CA VAL A 357 -4.38 4.04 -3.62
C VAL A 357 -4.29 3.12 -2.39
N GLY A 358 -4.44 1.81 -2.58
CA GLY A 358 -4.18 0.76 -1.58
C GLY A 358 -2.74 0.79 -1.09
N GLU A 359 -1.77 0.76 -2.01
CA GLU A 359 -0.34 0.94 -1.69
C GLU A 359 -0.11 2.20 -0.86
N ALA A 360 -0.72 3.32 -1.27
CA ALA A 360 -0.55 4.61 -0.61
C ALA A 360 -1.07 4.62 0.83
N VAL A 361 -2.30 4.15 1.09
CA VAL A 361 -2.84 4.15 2.46
C VAL A 361 -2.18 3.11 3.36
N VAL A 362 -1.72 1.99 2.80
CA VAL A 362 -0.94 0.97 3.52
C VAL A 362 0.45 1.53 3.87
N ALA A 363 1.14 2.20 2.94
CA ALA A 363 2.42 2.86 3.21
C ALA A 363 2.31 3.92 4.31
N LEU A 364 1.24 4.73 4.33
CA LEU A 364 0.97 5.69 5.40
C LEU A 364 0.77 5.00 6.76
N ALA A 365 -0.03 3.92 6.82
CA ALA A 365 -0.28 3.17 8.06
C ALA A 365 0.97 2.42 8.58
N VAL A 366 1.74 1.81 7.68
CA VAL A 366 3.01 1.14 7.99
C VAL A 366 4.08 2.13 8.43
N GLY A 367 4.16 3.30 7.79
CA GLY A 367 5.04 4.39 8.21
C GLY A 367 4.73 4.90 9.62
N ASP A 368 3.46 5.13 9.94
CA ASP A 368 3.03 5.49 11.31
C ASP A 368 3.40 4.41 12.34
N ALA A 369 3.19 3.13 12.01
CA ALA A 369 3.54 2.01 12.89
C ALA A 369 5.06 1.87 13.10
N LEU A 370 5.87 2.09 12.06
CA LEU A 370 7.34 2.11 12.13
C LEU A 370 7.84 3.25 13.03
N LEU A 371 7.37 4.47 12.81
CA LEU A 371 7.76 5.64 13.61
C LEU A 371 7.25 5.52 15.05
N SER A 372 6.07 4.96 15.28
CA SER A 372 5.55 4.64 16.62
C SER A 372 6.40 3.61 17.37
N LYS A 373 6.97 2.62 16.67
CA LYS A 373 7.81 1.56 17.26
C LYS A 373 9.26 2.00 17.51
N LEU A 374 9.83 2.73 16.54
CA LEU A 374 11.27 3.00 16.49
C LEU A 374 11.62 4.39 17.03
N GLY A 375 10.67 5.32 17.01
CA GLY A 375 10.91 6.75 17.28
C GLY A 375 11.81 7.39 16.23
N GLY A 376 12.53 8.41 16.66
CA GLY A 376 13.54 9.11 15.86
C GLY A 376 13.02 10.35 15.15
N ASP A 377 13.72 11.47 15.36
CA ASP A 377 13.41 12.75 14.68
C ASP A 377 14.23 12.94 13.38
N SER A 378 15.21 12.06 13.14
CA SER A 378 16.06 12.04 11.94
C SER A 378 16.20 10.63 11.34
N LEU A 379 16.51 10.55 10.03
CA LEU A 379 16.70 9.28 9.33
C LEU A 379 17.84 8.43 9.93
N ASP A 380 18.96 9.04 10.30
CA ASP A 380 20.11 8.33 10.89
C ASP A 380 19.74 7.65 12.23
N GLU A 381 18.98 8.34 13.07
CA GLU A 381 18.49 7.83 14.34
C GLU A 381 17.53 6.66 14.14
N LEU A 382 16.59 6.82 13.20
CA LEU A 382 15.60 5.80 12.84
C LEU A 382 16.26 4.54 12.25
N GLN A 383 17.22 4.69 11.34
CA GLN A 383 18.01 3.57 10.82
C GLN A 383 18.83 2.91 11.95
N ALA A 384 19.38 3.67 12.90
CA ALA A 384 20.06 3.10 14.06
C ALA A 384 19.10 2.34 14.98
N ALA A 385 17.86 2.83 15.16
CA ALA A 385 16.80 2.15 15.89
C ALA A 385 16.35 0.86 15.20
N LEU A 386 16.19 0.87 13.87
CA LEU A 386 15.85 -0.29 13.05
C LEU A 386 16.94 -1.38 13.13
N ARG A 387 18.22 -1.00 13.00
CA ARG A 387 19.36 -1.94 13.20
C ARG A 387 19.32 -2.59 14.58
N ARG A 388 18.97 -1.84 15.65
CA ARG A 388 18.79 -2.39 17.01
C ARG A 388 17.54 -3.28 17.12
N ALA A 389 16.46 -2.98 16.41
CA ALA A 389 15.25 -3.80 16.40
C ALA A 389 15.52 -5.17 15.75
N TRP A 390 16.16 -5.19 14.57
CA TRP A 390 16.59 -6.43 13.91
C TRP A 390 17.57 -7.26 14.75
N GLN A 391 18.48 -6.63 15.50
CA GLN A 391 19.35 -7.32 16.45
C GLN A 391 18.56 -8.01 17.57
N ARG A 392 17.52 -7.37 18.12
CA ARG A 392 16.66 -7.96 19.17
C ARG A 392 15.68 -9.01 18.64
N ALA A 393 15.28 -8.93 17.36
CA ALA A 393 14.40 -9.93 16.73
C ALA A 393 15.04 -11.32 16.61
N ARG A 394 16.38 -11.41 16.70
CA ARG A 394 17.12 -12.67 16.77
C ARG A 394 17.02 -13.26 18.18
N LEU A 395 15.84 -13.80 18.50
CA LEU A 395 15.54 -14.45 19.78
C LEU A 395 16.40 -15.71 20.02
N LEU A 396 16.88 -16.33 18.95
CA LEU A 396 17.77 -17.48 19.00
C LEU A 396 19.22 -17.02 18.77
N ALA A 397 20.15 -17.61 19.52
CA ALA A 397 21.58 -17.39 19.29
C ALA A 397 21.96 -17.88 17.88
N GLY A 398 22.23 -16.93 16.97
CA GLY A 398 22.74 -17.24 15.64
C GLY A 398 24.18 -17.74 15.72
N HIS A 399 24.45 -18.92 15.16
CA HIS A 399 25.79 -19.45 15.01
C HIS A 399 26.32 -19.16 13.61
N VAL A 400 27.49 -18.51 13.52
CA VAL A 400 28.23 -18.39 12.25
C VAL A 400 29.27 -19.50 12.19
N PHE A 401 29.08 -20.41 11.24
CA PHE A 401 30.02 -21.48 10.93
C PHE A 401 30.91 -21.03 9.77
N LEU A 402 32.21 -20.85 10.04
CA LEU A 402 33.20 -20.68 8.96
C LEU A 402 33.73 -22.05 8.55
N CYS A 403 33.44 -22.48 7.33
CA CYS A 403 34.00 -23.68 6.72
C CYS A 403 35.16 -23.33 5.79
N GLY A 404 36.24 -24.12 5.83
CA GLY A 404 37.46 -23.89 5.06
C GLY A 404 38.59 -24.83 5.47
N LEU A 405 39.65 -24.92 4.66
CA LEU A 405 40.79 -25.80 4.95
C LEU A 405 41.60 -25.33 6.18
N PRO A 406 42.37 -26.22 6.85
CA PRO A 406 43.36 -25.81 7.86
C PRO A 406 44.29 -24.72 7.30
N GLY A 407 44.56 -23.69 8.11
CA GLY A 407 45.35 -22.53 7.68
C GLY A 407 44.60 -21.46 6.85
N SER A 408 43.33 -21.66 6.46
CA SER A 408 42.57 -20.68 5.66
C SER A 408 42.07 -19.44 6.44
N GLY A 409 42.77 -19.02 7.51
CA GLY A 409 42.45 -17.84 8.32
C GLY A 409 41.17 -17.93 9.18
N LYS A 410 40.50 -19.08 9.26
CA LYS A 410 39.21 -19.23 9.98
C LYS A 410 39.24 -18.70 11.42
N SER A 411 40.17 -19.15 12.24
CA SER A 411 40.28 -18.71 13.65
C SER A 411 40.70 -17.25 13.82
N THR A 412 41.14 -16.58 12.76
CA THR A 412 41.38 -15.12 12.73
C THR A 412 40.12 -14.37 12.29
N VAL A 413 39.40 -14.88 11.28
CA VAL A 413 38.20 -14.23 10.71
C VAL A 413 36.96 -14.49 11.58
N ALA A 414 36.83 -15.65 12.22
CA ALA A 414 35.65 -16.01 13.03
C ALA A 414 35.43 -15.03 14.20
N PRO A 415 36.44 -14.67 15.03
CA PRO A 415 36.23 -13.74 16.13
C PRO A 415 35.90 -12.32 15.63
N LEU A 416 36.54 -11.87 14.54
CA LEU A 416 36.29 -10.56 13.94
C LEU A 416 34.87 -10.47 13.34
N LEU A 417 34.44 -11.52 12.63
CA LEU A 417 33.10 -11.61 12.04
C LEU A 417 32.03 -11.75 13.12
N ALA A 418 32.26 -12.58 14.14
CA ALA A 418 31.38 -12.75 15.28
C ALA A 418 31.23 -11.45 16.11
N ALA A 419 32.34 -10.74 16.36
CA ALA A 419 32.31 -9.43 17.01
C ALA A 419 31.55 -8.39 16.18
N LYS A 420 31.79 -8.34 14.86
CA LYS A 420 31.07 -7.44 13.93
C LYS A 420 29.57 -7.74 13.86
N LEU A 421 29.18 -9.02 13.99
CA LEU A 421 27.80 -9.48 14.00
C LEU A 421 27.16 -9.51 15.41
N ARG A 422 27.93 -9.23 16.47
CA ARG A 422 27.55 -9.32 17.89
C ARG A 422 26.94 -10.66 18.30
N ILE A 423 27.53 -11.75 17.82
CA ILE A 423 27.18 -13.13 18.16
C ILE A 423 28.34 -13.82 18.90
N PRO A 424 28.08 -14.83 19.76
CA PRO A 424 29.15 -15.60 20.38
C PRO A 424 30.02 -16.31 19.33
N CYS A 425 31.34 -16.10 19.38
CA CYS A 425 32.27 -16.87 18.57
C CYS A 425 32.47 -18.25 19.19
N LEU A 426 32.09 -19.30 18.47
CA LEU A 426 32.37 -20.69 18.82
C LEU A 426 33.32 -21.25 17.76
N ASP A 427 34.61 -21.33 18.09
CA ASP A 427 35.57 -22.05 17.26
C ASP A 427 35.35 -23.56 17.47
N LEU A 428 34.62 -24.16 16.53
CA LEU A 428 34.23 -25.56 16.59
C LEU A 428 35.46 -26.48 16.45
N ASP A 429 36.46 -26.09 15.66
CA ASP A 429 37.72 -26.83 15.54
C ASP A 429 38.41 -26.86 16.92
N GLN A 430 38.49 -25.71 17.61
CA GLN A 430 39.06 -25.64 18.96
C GLN A 430 38.25 -26.42 20.02
N GLN A 431 36.91 -26.44 19.94
CA GLN A 431 36.08 -27.24 20.84
C GLN A 431 36.26 -28.75 20.61
N ILE A 432 36.33 -29.17 19.34
CA ILE A 432 36.62 -30.56 18.96
C ILE A 432 38.03 -30.96 19.43
N GLU A 433 39.03 -30.08 19.29
CA GLU A 433 40.39 -30.34 19.80
C GLU A 433 40.44 -30.49 21.32
N ARG A 434 39.74 -29.64 22.07
CA ARG A 434 39.63 -29.74 23.54
C ARG A 434 38.88 -30.99 23.99
N GLY A 435 37.86 -31.43 23.25
CA GLY A 435 37.06 -32.62 23.59
C GLY A 435 37.65 -33.95 23.12
N ALA A 436 38.40 -33.97 22.01
CA ALA A 436 38.93 -35.18 21.38
C ALA A 436 40.46 -35.33 21.46
N GLY A 437 41.17 -34.40 22.12
CA GLY A 437 42.60 -34.50 22.43
C GLY A 437 43.58 -34.26 21.27
N ARG A 438 43.09 -34.19 20.03
CA ARG A 438 43.68 -33.50 18.85
C ARG A 438 42.84 -33.72 17.59
N CYS A 439 42.70 -32.71 16.74
CA CYS A 439 42.17 -32.88 15.40
C CYS A 439 43.22 -33.61 14.54
N ARG A 440 42.94 -34.85 14.12
CA ARG A 440 43.86 -35.60 13.24
C ARG A 440 43.80 -35.01 11.83
N SER A 441 44.90 -34.37 11.41
CA SER A 441 45.08 -34.01 10.00
C SER A 441 44.96 -35.26 9.12
N TRP A 442 44.05 -35.27 8.15
CA TRP A 442 44.02 -36.29 7.11
C TRP A 442 45.22 -36.10 6.17
N ARG A 443 46.39 -36.58 6.57
CA ARG A 443 47.51 -36.81 5.65
C ARG A 443 47.13 -38.00 4.78
N GLY A 444 47.29 -37.84 3.47
CA GLY A 444 47.08 -38.92 2.51
C GLY A 444 48.01 -40.10 2.82
N GLY A 445 47.41 -41.21 3.23
CA GLY A 445 48.01 -42.53 3.37
C GLY A 445 46.95 -43.54 2.94
N GLY A 446 47.32 -44.50 2.09
CA GLY A 446 46.36 -45.27 1.30
C GLY A 446 45.42 -46.18 2.11
N GLY A 447 44.25 -46.48 1.52
CA GLY A 447 43.31 -47.49 2.01
C GLY A 447 41.88 -46.98 2.24
N THR A 448 40.90 -47.58 1.55
CA THR A 448 39.44 -47.43 1.77
C THR A 448 38.78 -46.09 1.38
N GLY A 449 38.99 -45.66 0.12
CA GLY A 449 38.44 -44.42 -0.46
C GLY A 449 36.91 -44.28 -0.63
N GLY A 450 36.08 -45.01 0.11
CA GLY A 450 34.60 -45.00 -0.04
C GLY A 450 33.85 -44.03 0.87
N ARG A 451 34.07 -44.10 2.20
CA ARG A 451 33.17 -43.49 3.19
C ARG A 451 33.33 -41.98 3.38
N GLY A 452 34.55 -41.44 3.20
CA GLY A 452 34.82 -40.01 3.37
C GLY A 452 34.15 -39.11 2.32
N ARG A 453 34.09 -39.55 1.05
CA ARG A 453 33.43 -38.78 -0.02
C ARG A 453 31.91 -38.68 0.19
N ALA A 454 31.28 -39.72 0.72
CA ALA A 454 29.85 -39.71 1.04
C ALA A 454 29.52 -38.68 2.15
N ALA A 455 30.32 -38.63 3.22
CA ALA A 455 30.14 -37.66 4.31
C ALA A 455 30.37 -36.21 3.84
N VAL A 456 31.41 -35.96 3.04
CA VAL A 456 31.68 -34.62 2.48
C VAL A 456 30.58 -34.20 1.49
N GLN A 457 30.08 -35.11 0.65
CA GLN A 457 28.95 -34.80 -0.24
C GLN A 457 27.64 -34.59 0.53
N ALA A 458 27.40 -35.29 1.63
CA ALA A 458 26.24 -35.06 2.50
C ALA A 458 26.31 -33.66 3.14
N GLY A 459 27.48 -33.29 3.68
CA GLY A 459 27.73 -31.93 4.20
C GLY A 459 27.56 -30.83 3.15
N TRP A 460 28.06 -31.03 1.93
CA TRP A 460 27.86 -30.09 0.82
C TRP A 460 26.40 -29.99 0.35
N ARG A 461 25.62 -31.07 0.41
CA ARG A 461 24.17 -31.05 0.12
C ARG A 461 23.38 -30.34 1.21
N LEU A 462 23.78 -30.48 2.48
CA LEU A 462 23.24 -29.69 3.60
C LEU A 462 23.55 -28.19 3.43
N ALA A 463 24.82 -27.86 3.17
CA ALA A 463 25.27 -26.47 2.98
C ALA A 463 24.58 -25.80 1.78
N ARG A 464 24.37 -26.51 0.66
CA ARG A 464 23.60 -26.00 -0.50
C ARG A 464 22.10 -25.83 -0.24
N ARG A 465 21.53 -26.44 0.81
CA ARG A 465 20.16 -26.15 1.27
C ARG A 465 20.14 -24.94 2.21
N ALA A 466 21.13 -24.81 3.11
CA ALA A 466 21.23 -23.68 4.03
C ALA A 466 21.66 -22.36 3.37
N ALA A 467 22.37 -22.40 2.25
CA ALA A 467 22.92 -21.21 1.57
C ALA A 467 22.00 -20.59 0.49
N ARG A 468 20.69 -20.87 0.51
CA ARG A 468 19.72 -20.33 -0.47
C ARG A 468 19.06 -19.00 -0.09
N SER A 469 19.44 -18.40 1.05
CA SER A 469 18.96 -17.08 1.47
C SER A 469 20.12 -16.23 2.01
N ALA A 470 20.94 -15.73 1.08
CA ALA A 470 21.89 -14.64 1.30
C ALA A 470 22.10 -13.88 -0.02
N ALA A 471 21.67 -12.62 -0.06
CA ALA A 471 21.78 -11.77 -1.24
C ALA A 471 23.24 -11.53 -1.66
N PRO A 472 23.56 -11.49 -2.97
CA PRO A 472 24.86 -11.04 -3.46
C PRO A 472 24.90 -9.50 -3.51
N GLY A 473 26.05 -8.88 -3.22
CA GLY A 473 26.24 -7.47 -3.62
C GLY A 473 27.04 -6.53 -2.73
N VAL A 474 28.26 -6.89 -2.32
CA VAL A 474 29.33 -5.87 -2.19
C VAL A 474 30.53 -6.35 -2.98
N ALA A 475 30.61 -5.89 -4.24
CA ALA A 475 31.79 -6.13 -5.07
C ALA A 475 32.93 -5.21 -4.62
N ALA A 476 34.02 -5.80 -4.13
CA ALA A 476 35.28 -5.11 -3.89
C ALA A 476 36.37 -5.76 -4.73
N GLY A 477 36.95 -5.03 -5.69
CA GLY A 477 37.97 -5.60 -6.57
C GLY A 477 38.54 -4.65 -7.63
N ALA A 478 39.49 -3.81 -7.23
CA ALA A 478 40.70 -3.48 -8.01
C ALA A 478 41.66 -2.62 -7.15
N ALA A 479 42.96 -2.92 -7.20
CA ALA A 479 44.04 -2.21 -6.50
C ALA A 479 45.07 -1.70 -7.53
N PRO A 480 46.32 -1.34 -7.18
CA PRO A 480 46.86 -0.48 -6.10
C PRO A 480 47.68 0.71 -6.68
N ARG A 481 48.17 1.65 -5.83
CA ARG A 481 49.47 2.39 -5.97
C ARG A 481 49.63 3.48 -4.89
N GLY A 482 50.86 3.69 -4.37
CA GLY A 482 51.29 5.00 -3.85
C GLY A 482 51.82 5.10 -2.40
N ALA A 483 53.15 5.03 -2.25
CA ALA A 483 54.01 5.83 -1.34
C ALA A 483 53.73 5.98 0.19
N ARG A 484 54.51 5.22 0.99
CA ARG A 484 55.43 5.64 2.07
C ARG A 484 55.10 6.80 3.07
N VAL A 485 55.02 6.43 4.38
CA VAL A 485 55.83 6.93 5.54
C VAL A 485 55.60 8.41 6.02
N PRO A 486 55.75 8.80 7.32
CA PRO A 486 56.15 8.05 8.55
C PRO A 486 55.15 8.10 9.74
N LEU A 487 55.37 7.21 10.73
CA LEU A 487 55.00 7.47 12.14
C LEU A 487 55.87 8.59 12.73
N ARG A 488 55.30 9.42 13.61
CA ARG A 488 56.07 10.16 14.62
C ARG A 488 55.53 9.85 16.02
N ALA A 489 56.44 9.56 16.95
CA ALA A 489 56.13 9.27 18.33
C ALA A 489 56.40 10.48 19.23
N ALA A 490 55.52 10.68 20.20
CA ALA A 490 55.70 11.33 21.51
C ALA A 490 54.37 11.14 22.27
N GLY A 491 54.29 10.88 23.56
CA GLY A 491 55.35 10.79 24.57
C GLY A 491 54.94 11.53 25.84
N GLU A 492 54.53 10.76 26.86
CA GLU A 492 54.32 11.20 28.27
C GLU A 492 53.22 12.30 28.49
N ARG A 493 52.50 12.42 29.60
CA ARG A 493 52.76 12.14 31.03
C ARG A 493 51.49 11.75 31.80
N GLU A 494 51.72 11.18 32.98
CA GLU A 494 50.74 11.02 34.06
C GLU A 494 50.45 12.36 34.74
N GLU A 495 49.27 12.50 35.37
CA GLU A 495 49.21 13.07 36.72
C GLU A 495 47.99 12.58 37.50
N HIS A 496 48.10 12.56 38.83
CA HIS A 496 47.14 11.94 39.75
C HIS A 496 46.02 12.90 40.20
N GLY A 497 44.89 12.31 40.62
CA GLY A 497 43.80 13.04 41.28
C GLY A 497 42.75 12.10 41.87
N GLY A 498 43.08 11.46 43.00
CA GLY A 498 42.16 10.52 43.67
C GLY A 498 41.30 11.18 44.75
N ALA A 499 40.06 10.70 44.89
CA ALA A 499 39.29 10.79 46.14
C ALA A 499 38.32 9.61 46.20
N ALA A 500 38.26 8.92 47.34
CA ALA A 500 37.41 7.75 47.55
C ALA A 500 36.22 8.08 48.47
N ALA A 501 35.11 7.37 48.29
CA ALA A 501 34.09 7.17 49.31
C ALA A 501 33.59 5.72 49.25
N ARG A 502 33.43 5.08 50.41
CA ARG A 502 32.96 3.70 50.60
C ARG A 502 31.62 3.70 51.35
N GLY A 503 30.87 2.60 51.26
CA GLY A 503 29.72 2.29 52.10
C GLY A 503 28.38 2.48 51.36
N GLU A 504 27.39 1.60 51.48
CA GLU A 504 27.28 0.38 52.29
C GLU A 504 26.53 -0.76 51.55
N ALA A 505 26.58 -1.97 52.10
CA ALA A 505 25.95 -3.17 51.56
C ALA A 505 24.55 -3.41 52.15
N GLY A 506 23.71 -4.14 51.41
CA GLY A 506 22.43 -4.67 51.90
C GLY A 506 22.13 -6.03 51.24
N ASP A 507 22.03 -7.07 52.06
CA ASP A 507 21.95 -8.48 51.63
C ASP A 507 20.52 -8.97 51.29
N PRO A 508 20.35 -10.12 50.60
CA PRO A 508 19.09 -10.57 50.00
C PRO A 508 18.28 -11.57 50.86
N VAL A 509 16.95 -11.59 50.65
CA VAL A 509 15.95 -12.41 51.39
C VAL A 509 14.91 -12.93 50.36
N PRO A 510 14.40 -14.19 50.43
CA PRO A 510 15.03 -15.30 49.71
C PRO A 510 14.09 -16.06 48.75
N ARG A 511 14.61 -17.13 48.13
CA ARG A 511 13.85 -18.08 47.30
C ARG A 511 13.09 -19.10 48.15
N SER A 512 11.87 -19.46 47.74
CA SER A 512 11.17 -20.67 48.20
C SER A 512 10.94 -21.68 47.06
N ARG A 513 11.13 -22.97 47.38
CA ARG A 513 10.80 -24.19 46.61
C ARG A 513 10.54 -25.31 47.66
N PRO A 514 10.01 -26.48 47.27
CA PRO A 514 8.73 -26.74 46.64
C PRO A 514 7.86 -27.65 47.54
N ALA A 515 6.60 -27.89 47.16
CA ALA A 515 5.77 -28.93 47.78
C ALA A 515 5.20 -29.89 46.70
N ASP A 516 4.92 -31.12 47.10
CA ASP A 516 4.93 -32.31 46.23
C ASP A 516 3.52 -32.83 45.88
N ARG A 517 3.45 -33.64 44.80
CA ARG A 517 2.40 -34.60 44.40
C ARG A 517 0.95 -34.41 44.87
N THR A 518 0.04 -34.43 43.89
CA THR A 518 -0.83 -35.61 43.73
C THR A 518 -1.35 -35.78 42.30
N ARG A 519 -1.71 -37.01 41.93
CA ARG A 519 -2.20 -37.42 40.60
C ARG A 519 -3.73 -37.29 40.53
N CYS A 520 -4.27 -37.04 39.33
CA CYS A 520 -5.31 -37.91 38.78
C CYS A 520 -5.40 -37.78 37.24
N ARG A 521 -5.86 -38.85 36.59
CA ARG A 521 -6.03 -38.99 35.12
C ARG A 521 -7.54 -39.15 34.80
N PRO A 522 -7.98 -39.18 33.52
CA PRO A 522 -9.33 -38.76 33.14
C PRO A 522 -10.40 -39.85 33.30
N LEU A 523 -11.66 -39.42 33.21
CA LEU A 523 -12.81 -40.28 32.91
C LEU A 523 -13.36 -39.95 31.51
N GLY A 524 -13.85 -40.99 30.83
CA GLY A 524 -14.23 -40.97 29.41
C GLY A 524 -15.74 -40.88 29.14
N ALA A 525 -16.10 -41.27 27.93
CA ALA A 525 -17.42 -41.10 27.34
C ALA A 525 -18.54 -41.98 27.94
N GLY A 526 -19.78 -41.59 27.65
CA GLY A 526 -20.99 -42.40 27.83
C GLY A 526 -22.13 -41.83 26.96
N ASP A 527 -22.61 -42.64 26.02
CA ASP A 527 -23.68 -42.28 25.07
C ASP A 527 -25.05 -42.10 25.74
N LEU A 528 -25.94 -41.34 25.09
CA LEU A 528 -27.37 -41.67 25.04
C LEU A 528 -27.99 -41.14 23.74
N CYS A 529 -28.98 -41.87 23.21
CA CYS A 529 -29.32 -41.88 21.79
C CYS A 529 -30.84 -41.77 21.57
N ARG A 530 -31.25 -41.16 20.44
CA ARG A 530 -32.63 -41.12 19.86
C ARG A 530 -33.69 -40.34 20.69
N GLY A 531 -34.71 -39.73 20.09
CA GLY A 531 -35.03 -39.54 18.67
C GLY A 531 -36.47 -39.01 18.51
N GLY A 532 -36.85 -38.53 17.33
CA GLY A 532 -38.23 -38.13 17.04
C GLY A 532 -38.35 -36.99 16.01
N GLY A 533 -38.93 -37.27 14.84
CA GLY A 533 -39.48 -36.24 13.95
C GLY A 533 -40.90 -35.83 14.39
N VAL A 534 -41.75 -35.21 13.57
CA VAL A 534 -41.60 -34.88 12.14
C VAL A 534 -42.69 -33.86 11.73
N ARG A 535 -42.41 -33.08 10.67
CA ARG A 535 -43.35 -32.33 9.77
C ARG A 535 -44.31 -31.25 10.29
N VAL A 536 -44.14 -30.11 9.63
CA VAL A 536 -45.16 -29.11 9.23
C VAL A 536 -46.30 -29.76 8.42
N PRO A 537 -47.53 -29.21 8.50
CA PRO A 537 -48.30 -28.91 7.29
C PRO A 537 -48.69 -27.43 7.24
N GLY A 538 -48.94 -26.92 6.05
CA GLY A 538 -49.44 -25.56 5.86
C GLY A 538 -50.60 -25.49 4.87
N ALA A 539 -50.89 -24.25 4.47
CA ALA A 539 -51.64 -23.84 3.28
C ALA A 539 -53.15 -23.55 3.40
N ARG A 540 -53.50 -22.37 2.83
CA ARG A 540 -54.78 -21.91 2.25
C ARG A 540 -55.88 -21.38 3.18
N GLY A 541 -56.47 -20.26 2.75
CA GLY A 541 -57.85 -19.88 3.06
C GLY A 541 -58.05 -18.38 3.25
N GLY A 542 -58.48 -17.67 2.21
CA GLY A 542 -58.71 -16.22 2.22
C GLY A 542 -59.99 -15.74 2.94
N GLY A 543 -60.28 -14.45 2.81
CA GLY A 543 -61.57 -13.85 3.19
C GLY A 543 -61.46 -12.63 4.11
N ALA A 544 -61.59 -11.45 3.52
CA ALA A 544 -62.23 -10.28 4.16
C ALA A 544 -63.70 -10.22 3.64
N PRO A 545 -64.62 -9.33 4.10
CA PRO A 545 -64.41 -8.17 4.96
C PRO A 545 -65.53 -7.90 6.02
N GLY A 546 -65.40 -6.76 6.74
CA GLY A 546 -66.48 -6.11 7.51
C GLY A 546 -66.68 -6.62 8.95
N GLY A 547 -67.16 -5.82 9.90
CA GLY A 547 -67.47 -4.38 9.87
C GLY A 547 -68.19 -3.93 11.17
N GLY A 548 -67.94 -2.70 11.62
CA GLY A 548 -68.58 -2.10 12.81
C GLY A 548 -68.04 -2.59 14.18
N GLU A 549 -68.32 -1.93 15.30
CA GLU A 549 -68.87 -0.57 15.50
C GLU A 549 -68.59 -0.10 16.95
N ARG A 550 -68.58 1.23 17.15
CA ARG A 550 -68.89 1.96 18.41
C ARG A 550 -68.03 1.76 19.71
N SER A 551 -67.34 2.85 20.02
CA SER A 551 -66.99 3.48 21.33
C SER A 551 -68.11 3.41 22.42
N PRO A 552 -67.97 3.87 23.72
CA PRO A 552 -66.96 4.80 24.28
C PRO A 552 -66.57 4.72 25.80
N PHE A 553 -65.76 5.71 26.27
CA PHE A 553 -65.65 6.27 27.64
C PHE A 553 -65.20 5.35 28.82
N ARG A 554 -64.22 5.69 29.68
CA ARG A 554 -64.23 6.83 30.65
C ARG A 554 -62.84 7.18 31.23
N HIS A 555 -62.70 8.45 31.66
CA HIS A 555 -61.72 8.94 32.66
C HIS A 555 -61.85 8.19 34.03
N ARG A 556 -60.96 8.28 35.03
CA ARG A 556 -60.28 9.47 35.61
C ARG A 556 -59.22 9.06 36.66
N ALA A 557 -58.27 9.96 36.97
CA ALA A 557 -57.19 9.73 37.96
C ALA A 557 -57.47 10.27 39.37
N ARG A 558 -56.74 9.76 40.39
CA ARG A 558 -56.32 10.38 41.69
C ARG A 558 -55.57 9.31 42.53
N ARG A 559 -54.65 9.56 43.49
CA ARG A 559 -53.71 10.62 43.92
C ARG A 559 -53.22 10.22 45.34
N ARG A 560 -52.05 10.75 45.77
CA ARG A 560 -51.44 10.84 47.17
C ARG A 560 -50.28 9.85 47.39
N ARG A 561 -49.17 10.11 48.11
CA ARG A 561 -48.48 11.31 48.72
C ARG A 561 -46.98 10.90 48.90
N GLY A 562 -45.93 11.74 48.96
CA GLY A 562 -45.80 13.18 48.65
C GLY A 562 -45.08 14.02 49.73
N HIS A 563 -43.74 14.16 49.70
CA HIS A 563 -42.96 15.07 50.58
C HIS A 563 -41.86 15.88 49.86
N HIS A 564 -41.73 17.16 50.24
CA HIS A 564 -40.70 18.15 49.93
C HIS A 564 -40.49 18.98 51.22
N PRO A 565 -39.30 19.59 51.48
CA PRO A 565 -38.89 20.85 50.86
C PRO A 565 -37.36 20.89 50.55
N ARG A 566 -36.68 21.94 50.07
CA ARG A 566 -36.94 23.40 49.96
C ARG A 566 -36.54 23.95 48.57
N ARG A 567 -37.07 25.12 48.22
CA ARG A 567 -36.69 25.93 47.06
C ARG A 567 -35.58 26.94 47.41
N THR A 568 -34.71 27.24 46.45
CA THR A 568 -34.16 28.58 46.21
C THR A 568 -34.30 28.93 44.72
N SER A 569 -34.21 30.22 44.38
CA SER A 569 -34.80 30.82 43.18
C SER A 569 -33.94 30.82 41.92
N LEU A 570 -34.60 30.74 40.76
CA LEU A 570 -34.03 31.04 39.44
C LEU A 570 -33.69 32.54 39.31
N GLY A 571 -32.53 32.83 38.73
CA GLY A 571 -32.14 34.15 38.20
C GLY A 571 -31.80 34.05 36.70
N PRO A 572 -31.83 35.16 35.94
CA PRO A 572 -31.68 35.14 34.48
C PRO A 572 -30.22 34.91 34.02
N PRO A 573 -30.00 34.41 32.79
CA PRO A 573 -28.66 34.11 32.28
C PRO A 573 -27.83 35.38 32.02
N HIS A 574 -26.60 35.40 32.51
CA HIS A 574 -25.64 36.48 32.27
C HIS A 574 -25.27 36.62 30.79
N ARG A 575 -25.28 37.85 30.29
CA ARG A 575 -24.69 38.22 28.99
C ARG A 575 -23.17 38.24 29.10
N ALA A 576 -22.47 37.58 28.17
CA ALA A 576 -21.03 37.75 27.99
C ALA A 576 -20.69 39.16 27.43
N PRO A 577 -19.53 39.75 27.78
CA PRO A 577 -19.18 41.10 27.36
C PRO A 577 -18.79 41.17 25.89
N ARG A 578 -19.34 42.14 25.15
CA ARG A 578 -18.88 42.50 23.81
C ARG A 578 -17.61 43.34 23.93
N LEU A 579 -16.47 42.84 23.45
CA LEU A 579 -15.30 43.69 23.22
C LEU A 579 -15.57 44.62 22.02
N ALA A 580 -15.56 45.93 22.26
CA ALA A 580 -15.63 46.93 21.21
C ALA A 580 -14.22 47.25 20.70
N VAL A 581 -13.89 46.80 19.48
CA VAL A 581 -12.66 47.23 18.79
C VAL A 581 -12.89 48.64 18.22
N ARG A 582 -12.21 49.64 18.78
CA ARG A 582 -12.17 51.00 18.23
C ARG A 582 -11.45 50.99 16.88
N ALA A 583 -12.14 51.38 15.81
CA ALA A 583 -11.52 51.62 14.52
C ALA A 583 -10.62 52.86 14.58
N GLY A 584 -9.33 52.69 14.32
CA GLY A 584 -8.39 53.81 14.13
C GLY A 584 -8.63 54.52 12.79
N ARG A 585 -8.61 55.86 12.79
CA ARG A 585 -8.64 56.66 11.56
C ARG A 585 -7.26 56.67 10.87
N PRO A 586 -7.22 56.84 9.53
CA PRO A 586 -5.98 56.68 8.77
C PRO A 586 -5.07 57.90 8.84
N VAL A 587 -3.76 57.66 8.91
CA VAL A 587 -2.74 58.68 8.62
C VAL A 587 -2.51 58.71 7.11
N ARG A 588 -2.81 59.85 6.47
CA ARG A 588 -2.34 60.15 5.12
C ARG A 588 -0.95 60.80 5.22
N PHE A 589 -0.05 60.44 4.33
CA PHE A 589 0.98 61.37 3.84
C PHE A 589 0.98 61.38 2.32
N ALA A 590 1.00 62.60 1.77
CA ALA A 590 1.13 62.83 0.34
C ALA A 590 2.59 62.66 -0.11
N GLY A 591 2.79 62.45 -1.42
CA GLY A 591 4.13 62.22 -1.96
C GLY A 591 4.89 63.50 -2.31
N SER A 592 6.15 63.31 -2.69
CA SER A 592 6.98 64.24 -3.47
C SER A 592 8.05 63.38 -4.17
N GLU A 593 8.04 63.36 -5.50
CA GLU A 593 9.03 64.01 -6.37
C GLU A 593 10.29 63.19 -6.66
N ARG A 594 10.58 63.02 -7.96
CA ARG A 594 11.94 62.77 -8.47
C ARG A 594 12.65 64.11 -8.62
N PRO A 595 13.97 64.16 -8.49
CA PRO A 595 14.74 64.84 -9.52
C PRO A 595 15.73 63.96 -10.29
N THR A 596 16.27 64.57 -11.34
CA THR A 596 17.06 64.02 -12.44
C THR A 596 18.57 64.02 -12.21
N ALA A 597 19.24 63.02 -12.82
CA ALA A 597 20.51 63.06 -13.56
C ALA A 597 21.69 63.97 -13.12
N ALA A 598 22.93 63.43 -13.16
CA ALA A 598 23.83 63.58 -14.33
C ALA A 598 25.29 63.09 -14.13
N ARG A 599 25.84 62.40 -15.16
CA ARG A 599 27.24 62.48 -15.70
C ARG A 599 28.41 62.10 -14.77
N ARG A 600 29.60 61.65 -15.20
CA ARG A 600 30.30 61.35 -16.48
C ARG A 600 31.43 60.34 -16.11
N ARG A 601 31.94 59.42 -16.94
CA ARG A 601 32.85 59.67 -18.09
C ARG A 601 33.05 58.40 -18.94
N SER A 602 33.16 58.61 -20.25
CA SER A 602 34.00 57.95 -21.28
C SER A 602 34.26 56.42 -21.28
N GLY A 603 34.10 55.70 -22.39
CA GLY A 603 33.52 56.07 -23.69
C GLY A 603 34.08 55.31 -24.90
N ARG A 604 33.45 55.56 -26.07
CA ARG A 604 33.86 55.17 -27.44
C ARG A 604 33.86 53.66 -27.76
N ALA A 605 33.48 53.23 -28.97
CA ALA A 605 32.95 53.97 -30.13
C ALA A 605 32.20 53.08 -31.13
N HIS A 606 31.20 53.69 -31.79
CA HIS A 606 30.67 53.48 -33.16
C HIS A 606 30.31 52.04 -33.65
N GLY A 607 29.25 51.82 -34.43
CA GLY A 607 28.18 52.68 -34.96
C GLY A 607 27.18 51.76 -35.71
N ALA A 608 25.87 51.90 -35.52
CA ALA A 608 24.96 52.70 -36.37
C ALA A 608 24.83 52.19 -37.84
N ALA A 609 23.65 52.05 -38.45
CA ALA A 609 22.26 52.11 -37.96
C ALA A 609 21.29 51.59 -39.05
N ARG A 610 20.08 51.16 -38.63
CA ARG A 610 18.74 51.27 -39.30
C ARG A 610 18.63 51.25 -40.85
N GLY A 611 17.68 50.47 -41.40
CA GLY A 611 17.10 50.81 -42.72
C GLY A 611 16.18 49.78 -43.42
N SER A 612 14.88 49.88 -43.18
CA SER A 612 13.75 49.66 -44.13
C SER A 612 13.90 48.84 -45.44
N ALA A 613 13.08 47.77 -45.54
CA ALA A 613 11.99 47.59 -46.52
C ALA A 613 12.21 47.53 -48.07
N ARG A 614 11.66 46.44 -48.64
CA ARG A 614 10.93 46.27 -49.93
C ARG A 614 11.67 46.09 -51.27
N SER A 615 11.02 45.25 -52.09
CA SER A 615 11.05 45.12 -53.57
C SER A 615 12.22 44.34 -54.22
N ALA A 616 12.07 43.67 -55.38
CA ALA A 616 10.91 43.01 -56.04
C ALA A 616 11.40 42.21 -57.29
N LEU A 617 10.48 41.46 -57.94
CA LEU A 617 10.54 40.93 -59.35
C LEU A 617 11.55 39.80 -59.62
N ARG A 618 11.18 38.67 -60.24
CA ARG A 618 10.48 38.53 -61.53
C ARG A 618 9.62 37.25 -61.65
N ALA A 619 8.52 37.35 -62.40
CA ALA A 619 7.84 36.24 -63.08
C ALA A 619 8.16 36.30 -64.60
N PRO A 620 7.75 35.32 -65.46
CA PRO A 620 6.36 35.33 -65.99
C PRO A 620 5.75 34.00 -66.51
N ARG A 621 4.39 33.89 -66.42
CA ARG A 621 3.44 33.23 -67.37
C ARG A 621 3.53 31.68 -67.55
N ARG A 622 2.48 30.91 -67.91
CA ARG A 622 1.06 31.15 -68.34
C ARG A 622 0.21 29.84 -68.18
N ARG A 623 -1.11 29.95 -67.91
CA ARG A 623 -2.33 29.19 -68.39
C ARG A 623 -2.26 27.65 -68.72
N SER A 624 -3.29 26.79 -68.58
CA SER A 624 -4.73 26.92 -68.17
C SER A 624 -5.49 25.57 -68.16
N GLY A 625 -6.52 25.42 -67.30
CA GLY A 625 -7.65 24.44 -67.42
C GLY A 625 -7.34 22.95 -67.10
N GLY A 626 -8.27 22.09 -66.66
CA GLY A 626 -9.70 22.23 -66.27
C GLY A 626 -10.52 20.96 -66.62
N GLY A 627 -11.31 20.38 -65.70
CA GLY A 627 -12.19 19.22 -66.02
C GLY A 627 -12.58 18.34 -64.82
N ARG A 628 -13.69 17.58 -64.93
CA ARG A 628 -14.29 16.71 -63.89
C ARG A 628 -14.50 15.26 -64.42
N GLY A 629 -14.81 14.32 -63.51
CA GLY A 629 -15.43 13.01 -63.82
C GLY A 629 -14.67 11.85 -63.17
N THR A 630 -15.13 11.20 -62.10
CA THR A 630 -16.29 10.28 -61.89
C THR A 630 -15.99 8.81 -62.23
N ASP A 631 -16.24 7.95 -61.24
CA ASP A 631 -16.49 6.49 -61.31
C ASP A 631 -15.35 5.60 -61.85
N GLY A 632 -15.24 4.32 -61.52
CA GLY A 632 -16.03 3.46 -60.64
C GLY A 632 -15.75 1.98 -61.01
N GLY A 633 -15.63 1.08 -60.04
CA GLY A 633 -15.29 -0.34 -60.29
C GLY A 633 -14.37 -0.89 -59.20
N ALA A 634 -14.82 -1.58 -58.13
CA ALA A 634 -15.69 -2.76 -58.00
C ALA A 634 -14.93 -4.11 -58.06
N SER A 635 -15.15 -4.91 -57.00
CA SER A 635 -14.95 -6.36 -56.91
C SER A 635 -13.51 -6.92 -56.92
N GLY A 636 -13.34 -8.15 -56.41
CA GLY A 636 -12.07 -8.90 -56.53
C GLY A 636 -11.62 -9.67 -55.30
N ARG A 637 -12.40 -10.65 -54.82
CA ARG A 637 -11.92 -11.65 -53.85
C ARG A 637 -10.86 -12.57 -54.50
N ALA A 638 -9.90 -13.04 -53.69
CA ALA A 638 -9.30 -14.38 -53.76
C ALA A 638 -8.38 -14.67 -54.98
N VAL A 639 -7.45 -15.65 -55.01
CA VAL A 639 -6.81 -16.54 -54.01
C VAL A 639 -5.56 -17.20 -54.66
N ARG A 640 -4.51 -17.47 -53.86
CA ARG A 640 -3.38 -18.44 -54.06
C ARG A 640 -2.42 -18.33 -55.27
N GLY A 641 -1.16 -18.70 -54.95
CA GLY A 641 -0.16 -19.28 -55.86
C GLY A 641 1.05 -18.37 -56.14
N GLY A 642 2.32 -18.79 -55.99
CA GLY A 642 2.87 -20.03 -55.44
C GLY A 642 4.21 -20.42 -56.08
N ARG A 643 5.19 -20.91 -55.28
CA ARG A 643 6.55 -21.39 -55.67
C ARG A 643 7.53 -20.25 -56.07
N ALA A 644 8.86 -20.37 -55.92
CA ALA A 644 9.70 -21.58 -55.72
C ALA A 644 10.88 -21.41 -54.72
N LEU A 645 11.51 -22.56 -54.44
CA LEU A 645 12.68 -22.89 -53.57
C LEU A 645 14.03 -22.61 -54.32
N PRO A 646 15.28 -22.94 -53.82
CA PRO A 646 15.64 -23.92 -52.77
C PRO A 646 16.89 -23.70 -51.86
N GLY A 647 17.07 -24.66 -50.91
CA GLY A 647 18.29 -24.95 -50.12
C GLY A 647 18.32 -24.32 -48.71
N GLY A 648 18.51 -24.99 -47.57
CA GLY A 648 18.87 -26.40 -47.26
C GLY A 648 20.14 -26.44 -46.38
N ALA A 649 20.33 -27.29 -45.37
CA ALA A 649 19.48 -28.30 -44.67
C ALA A 649 20.21 -28.65 -43.32
N ALA A 650 19.80 -29.51 -42.36
CA ALA A 650 18.65 -30.40 -42.10
C ALA A 650 18.61 -30.75 -40.58
N CYS A 651 17.53 -31.35 -40.05
CA CYS A 651 17.55 -32.12 -38.79
C CYS A 651 16.48 -33.22 -38.81
N LEU A 652 16.82 -34.43 -38.35
CA LEU A 652 16.00 -35.65 -38.54
C LEU A 652 14.92 -35.86 -37.48
N ALA A 653 13.79 -36.44 -37.92
CA ALA A 653 12.80 -37.12 -37.10
C ALA A 653 12.37 -38.42 -37.80
N LEU A 654 11.99 -39.44 -37.03
CA LEU A 654 11.33 -40.66 -37.53
C LEU A 654 10.06 -40.93 -36.72
N SER A 655 9.02 -41.33 -37.45
CA SER A 655 7.65 -41.57 -36.98
C SER A 655 7.43 -43.06 -36.67
N TRP A 656 6.24 -43.41 -36.15
CA TRP A 656 5.26 -44.28 -36.84
C TRP A 656 3.94 -44.41 -36.05
N THR A 657 2.84 -44.51 -36.79
CA THR A 657 1.50 -44.98 -36.36
C THR A 657 1.41 -46.50 -36.65
N SER A 658 0.45 -47.33 -36.22
CA SER A 658 -0.92 -47.21 -35.68
C SER A 658 -1.33 -48.54 -34.98
N SER A 659 -2.49 -48.59 -34.29
CA SER A 659 -3.44 -49.74 -34.15
C SER A 659 -4.05 -49.90 -32.74
N SER A 660 -5.31 -50.36 -32.67
CA SER A 660 -6.11 -50.73 -31.47
C SER A 660 -7.18 -51.76 -31.91
N PRO A 661 -8.03 -52.38 -31.05
CA PRO A 661 -8.14 -52.40 -29.57
C PRO A 661 -8.09 -53.89 -29.06
N PRO A 662 -8.77 -54.46 -28.00
CA PRO A 662 -10.12 -54.17 -27.44
C PRO A 662 -10.28 -54.06 -25.89
N ALA A 663 -11.32 -53.32 -25.50
CA ALA A 663 -12.26 -53.50 -24.37
C ALA A 663 -11.83 -54.01 -22.96
N ARG A 664 -12.10 -53.18 -21.93
CA ARG A 664 -13.08 -53.45 -20.84
C ARG A 664 -13.31 -52.23 -19.93
N ALA A 665 -14.52 -52.12 -19.39
CA ALA A 665 -15.00 -51.13 -18.41
C ALA A 665 -16.23 -51.74 -17.68
N PRO A 666 -16.86 -51.08 -16.68
CA PRO A 666 -16.36 -50.23 -15.61
C PRO A 666 -16.78 -50.77 -14.21
N ALA A 667 -16.46 -50.06 -13.12
CA ALA A 667 -17.18 -50.22 -11.84
C ALA A 667 -17.25 -48.89 -11.07
N ALA A 668 -18.46 -48.45 -10.76
CA ALA A 668 -18.75 -47.39 -9.80
C ALA A 668 -19.38 -48.01 -8.54
N CYS A 669 -19.13 -47.45 -7.35
CA CYS A 669 -19.92 -47.80 -6.16
C CYS A 669 -19.85 -46.72 -5.07
N SER A 670 -21.02 -46.44 -4.49
CA SER A 670 -21.26 -45.73 -3.23
C SER A 670 -22.70 -46.05 -2.81
N PRO A 671 -23.08 -46.02 -1.53
CA PRO A 671 -22.35 -46.34 -0.29
C PRO A 671 -22.97 -47.61 0.36
N PRO A 672 -22.87 -47.79 1.69
CA PRO A 672 -24.04 -48.25 2.43
C PRO A 672 -24.39 -47.34 3.63
N ALA A 673 -25.63 -47.44 4.08
CA ALA A 673 -26.16 -46.74 5.25
C ALA A 673 -25.80 -47.46 6.57
N GLY A 674 -25.78 -46.68 7.66
CA GLY A 674 -25.60 -47.13 9.05
C GLY A 674 -25.82 -45.98 10.01
#